data_AF-A0A1J5TCC1-F1
#
_entry.id   AF-A0A1J5TCC1-F1
#
_cell.length_a   1.000
_cell.length_b   1.000
_cell.length_c   1.000
_cell.angle_alpha   90.00
_cell.angle_beta   90.00
_cell.angle_gamma   90.00
#
_symmetry.space_group_name_H-M   'P 1'
#
loop_
_entity.id
_entity.type
_entity.pdbx_description
1 polymer ?
#
loop_
_entity_poly.entity_id
_entity_poly.type
_entity_poly.pdbx_seq_one_letter_code
_entity_poly.pdbx_strand_id
1 'polypeptide(L)'
;MTDAVIRLFGRPVERIHCVGVGGMGVGPLAIYLAGRGLSVSGEDDAMTEAMRLQLVRAGVSVGPMPAGCDLLACSSAIRPDHPAAVAARAAAIPIVRRGELLAEVAKGLRLVAVCGSHGKTTTTAMLAHALRRSGFGAGYIVGGLFADEALPPAAAGSNDWLVAEIDESDGTIERFSPEITVATNLDWDHPDHYRTPEALERTFGDLFRRTRGMVLVNAACAASGRLTAGLPGAARFGGEGEYSYHLDAQDEAGLRLRFGGRYRVSGARVRARGAFNAANAAAALAAAEGMGAVVSEDALADYPPVRRRQSVLHAGPDFVVIEDYAHHPAEIAALLGSLRAQLPPGARLVAAFQPHRYSRTAQFREAFVGALAAADSLHLLDVYPAGEDPVEGGRSTDLAEACRASGRAEVYHHGSDGAACFSAIEASLRPGDHIAVVGAGDIDQMARAWLGKRTWDARASSLKASLSPDTRIEREEPLGPKTTLRAGGAARLFAEPASVEDLRQLVLFAGRERVPCLCLGRGSNLVVPDEGVDGLVLSFAHPSWSRFEMQPDGRIWVGAGLRLKALCGQAAKAGLAGFEFLEGIPGSVGGALRMNAGAMGGWMFDIVAEVLLMTPEGRVETVSRDKLTVDYRSCRELITSVALGALINPVSKSESEAISRKIEAYRLRRQASQPREPSAGCAFKNPPGDFAGRLIEACGLKGRRVGDAEVSEVHANFIINRGAASAADVIALMRLVRSEVRAQTGFLLEPEVLLFGGDWSRVL
;
A
#
# COMPACT_ATOMS: atom_id res chain seq x y z
N MET A 1 -18.71 -25.97 -18.26
CA MET A 1 -19.19 -25.08 -19.34
C MET A 1 -18.05 -24.97 -20.32
N THR A 2 -18.30 -25.24 -21.60
CA THR A 2 -17.28 -25.36 -22.66
C THR A 2 -16.39 -24.11 -22.71
N ASP A 3 -15.06 -24.31 -22.70
CA ASP A 3 -14.01 -23.30 -22.92
C ASP A 3 -14.19 -22.65 -24.30
N ALA A 4 -15.10 -21.69 -24.40
CA ALA A 4 -15.26 -20.88 -25.59
C ALA A 4 -14.05 -19.95 -25.66
N VAL A 5 -13.12 -20.27 -26.56
CA VAL A 5 -11.95 -19.43 -26.84
C VAL A 5 -12.41 -18.01 -27.15
N ILE A 6 -12.00 -17.06 -26.33
CA ILE A 6 -12.40 -15.66 -26.46
C ILE A 6 -11.75 -15.09 -27.72
N ARG A 7 -12.57 -14.45 -28.55
CA ARG A 7 -12.09 -13.77 -29.75
C ARG A 7 -12.02 -12.27 -29.52
N LEU A 8 -10.80 -11.73 -29.59
CA LEU A 8 -10.54 -10.29 -29.60
C LEU A 8 -9.86 -9.95 -30.92
N PHE A 9 -10.26 -8.86 -31.56
CA PHE A 9 -9.70 -8.40 -32.84
C PHE A 9 -9.76 -9.49 -33.93
N GLY A 10 -10.86 -10.25 -33.94
CA GLY A 10 -11.13 -11.33 -34.91
C GLY A 10 -10.31 -12.61 -34.71
N ARG A 11 -9.45 -12.71 -33.69
CA ARG A 11 -8.57 -13.86 -33.45
C ARG A 11 -8.82 -14.50 -32.08
N PRO A 12 -8.57 -15.81 -31.93
CA PRO A 12 -8.54 -16.43 -30.61
C PRO A 12 -7.43 -15.80 -29.74
N VAL A 13 -7.75 -15.49 -28.49
CA VAL A 13 -6.80 -14.96 -27.50
C VAL A 13 -7.00 -15.73 -26.20
N GLU A 14 -5.95 -16.37 -25.72
CA GLU A 14 -5.93 -17.06 -24.42
C GLU A 14 -5.06 -16.29 -23.42
N ARG A 15 -3.95 -15.71 -23.88
CA ARG A 15 -2.95 -15.03 -23.06
C ARG A 15 -2.78 -13.58 -23.47
N ILE A 16 -2.98 -12.68 -22.51
CA ILE A 16 -2.76 -11.24 -22.69
C ILE A 16 -1.74 -10.74 -21.68
N HIS A 17 -0.84 -9.87 -22.13
CA HIS A 17 0.09 -9.15 -21.27
C HIS A 17 -0.24 -7.66 -21.27
N CYS A 18 -0.30 -7.05 -20.09
CA CYS A 18 -0.68 -5.66 -19.88
C CYS A 18 0.51 -4.84 -19.36
N VAL A 19 0.96 -3.84 -20.12
CA VAL A 19 2.02 -2.91 -19.73
C VAL A 19 1.40 -1.62 -19.17
N GLY A 20 1.83 -1.22 -17.98
CA GLY A 20 1.18 -0.16 -17.19
C GLY A 20 -0.04 -0.69 -16.42
N VAL A 21 0.01 -1.95 -15.98
CA VAL A 21 -1.12 -2.65 -15.33
C VAL A 21 -1.46 -2.12 -13.93
N GLY A 22 -0.55 -1.36 -13.31
CA GLY A 22 -0.75 -0.70 -12.02
C GLY A 22 -1.69 0.51 -12.10
N GLY A 23 -1.86 1.09 -13.29
CA GLY A 23 -2.75 2.23 -13.53
C GLY A 23 -4.23 1.86 -13.57
N MET A 24 -5.10 2.78 -13.13
CA MET A 24 -6.57 2.59 -13.11
C MET A 24 -7.19 2.38 -14.50
N GLY A 25 -6.49 2.75 -15.57
CA GLY A 25 -6.98 2.52 -16.93
C GLY A 25 -6.83 1.07 -17.40
N VAL A 26 -5.80 0.35 -16.94
CA VAL A 26 -5.43 -0.98 -17.44
C VAL A 26 -5.68 -2.07 -16.39
N GLY A 27 -5.39 -1.82 -15.11
CA GLY A 27 -5.55 -2.79 -14.03
C GLY A 27 -6.97 -3.37 -13.91
N PRO A 28 -8.03 -2.53 -13.83
CA PRO A 28 -9.42 -3.01 -13.83
C PRO A 28 -9.79 -3.80 -15.08
N LEU A 29 -9.28 -3.40 -16.26
CA LEU A 29 -9.51 -4.14 -17.50
C LEU A 29 -8.83 -5.52 -17.48
N ALA A 30 -7.62 -5.61 -16.92
CA ALA A 30 -6.91 -6.87 -16.69
C ALA A 30 -7.70 -7.80 -15.74
N ILE A 31 -8.22 -7.26 -14.63
CA ILE A 31 -9.08 -8.00 -13.68
C ILE A 31 -10.35 -8.51 -14.37
N TYR A 32 -11.00 -7.68 -15.18
CA TYR A 32 -12.19 -8.07 -15.94
C TYR A 32 -11.90 -9.21 -16.93
N LEU A 33 -10.79 -9.12 -17.67
CA LEU A 33 -10.37 -10.14 -18.64
C LEU A 33 -10.04 -11.47 -17.95
N ALA A 34 -9.34 -11.43 -16.80
CA ALA A 34 -9.09 -12.62 -15.99
C ALA A 34 -10.41 -13.25 -15.51
N GLY A 35 -11.37 -12.43 -15.07
CA GLY A 35 -12.72 -12.88 -14.71
C GLY A 35 -13.52 -13.48 -15.87
N ARG A 36 -13.18 -13.16 -17.13
CA ARG A 36 -13.75 -13.80 -18.33
C ARG A 36 -13.02 -15.10 -18.72
N GLY A 37 -11.96 -15.48 -18.02
CA GLY A 37 -11.22 -16.73 -18.24
C GLY A 37 -9.95 -16.60 -19.07
N LEU A 38 -9.48 -15.39 -19.38
CA LEU A 38 -8.15 -15.21 -20.01
C LEU A 38 -7.04 -15.43 -18.99
N SER A 39 -5.89 -15.92 -19.46
CA SER A 39 -4.64 -15.88 -18.71
C SER A 39 -4.02 -14.50 -18.86
N VAL A 40 -4.08 -13.71 -17.78
CA VAL A 40 -3.65 -12.30 -17.79
C VAL A 40 -2.36 -12.14 -17.00
N SER A 41 -1.40 -11.43 -17.58
CA SER A 41 -0.17 -11.00 -16.91
C SER A 41 0.04 -9.50 -17.10
N GLY A 42 0.88 -8.87 -16.28
CA GLY A 42 1.23 -7.47 -16.51
C GLY A 42 2.41 -6.95 -15.69
N GLU A 43 3.01 -5.88 -16.20
CA GLU A 43 4.14 -5.17 -15.60
C GLU A 43 3.84 -3.68 -15.44
N ASP A 44 4.45 -3.07 -14.42
CA ASP A 44 4.33 -1.63 -14.14
C ASP A 44 5.52 -1.17 -13.30
N ASP A 45 6.15 -0.05 -13.69
CA ASP A 45 7.28 0.55 -12.98
C ASP A 45 6.85 1.28 -11.68
N ALA A 46 5.58 1.68 -11.59
CA ALA A 46 4.99 2.41 -10.48
C ALA A 46 3.84 1.63 -9.82
N MET A 47 3.98 0.31 -9.71
CA MET A 47 2.99 -0.56 -9.08
C MET A 47 2.73 -0.17 -7.61
N THR A 48 1.47 0.12 -7.28
CA THR A 48 1.04 0.31 -5.89
C THR A 48 0.65 -1.02 -5.25
N GLU A 49 0.89 -1.19 -3.95
CA GLU A 49 0.50 -2.41 -3.23
C GLU A 49 -1.02 -2.65 -3.29
N ALA A 50 -1.81 -1.57 -3.22
CA ALA A 50 -3.26 -1.65 -3.31
C ALA A 50 -3.73 -2.25 -4.65
N MET A 51 -3.17 -1.82 -5.79
CA MET A 51 -3.50 -2.40 -7.09
C MET A 51 -2.92 -3.82 -7.23
N ARG A 52 -1.68 -4.05 -6.79
CA ARG A 52 -1.04 -5.37 -6.83
C ARG A 52 -1.89 -6.44 -6.15
N LEU A 53 -2.43 -6.14 -4.97
CA LEU A 53 -3.30 -7.06 -4.24
C LEU A 53 -4.60 -7.36 -5.00
N GLN A 54 -5.21 -6.37 -5.66
CA GLN A 54 -6.40 -6.58 -6.49
C GLN A 54 -6.09 -7.48 -7.70
N LEU A 55 -4.97 -7.23 -8.39
CA LEU A 55 -4.52 -8.02 -9.53
C LEU A 55 -4.28 -9.49 -9.13
N VAL A 56 -3.51 -9.72 -8.06
CA VAL A 56 -3.20 -11.07 -7.58
C VAL A 56 -4.45 -11.81 -7.13
N ARG A 57 -5.38 -11.14 -6.42
CA ARG A 57 -6.67 -11.73 -6.01
C ARG A 57 -7.52 -12.14 -7.22
N ALA A 58 -7.41 -11.43 -8.34
CA ALA A 58 -8.09 -11.75 -9.58
C ALA A 58 -7.37 -12.81 -10.43
N GLY A 59 -6.22 -13.34 -9.97
CA GLY A 59 -5.42 -14.32 -10.72
C GLY A 59 -4.54 -13.71 -11.80
N VAL A 60 -4.33 -12.39 -11.81
CA VAL A 60 -3.41 -11.72 -12.74
C VAL A 60 -1.98 -11.90 -12.25
N SER A 61 -1.11 -12.40 -13.12
CA SER A 61 0.32 -12.58 -12.81
C SER A 61 1.08 -11.26 -12.98
N VAL A 62 1.75 -10.78 -11.93
CA VAL A 62 2.54 -9.55 -11.98
C VAL A 62 4.01 -9.87 -12.24
N GLY A 63 4.59 -9.31 -13.30
CA GLY A 63 5.95 -9.58 -13.73
C GLY A 63 6.12 -9.38 -15.24
N PRO A 64 7.30 -9.68 -15.80
CA PRO A 64 7.59 -9.46 -17.22
C PRO A 64 6.71 -10.33 -18.14
N MET A 65 6.62 -9.93 -19.41
CA MET A 65 5.85 -10.64 -20.43
C MET A 65 6.26 -12.12 -20.55
N PRO A 66 5.33 -13.08 -20.32
CA PRO A 66 5.62 -14.50 -20.45
C PRO A 66 5.75 -14.92 -21.92
N ALA A 67 6.42 -16.05 -22.16
CA ALA A 67 6.48 -16.67 -23.48
C ALA A 67 5.09 -17.11 -23.96
N GLY A 68 4.83 -17.01 -25.27
CA GLY A 68 3.56 -17.42 -25.87
C GLY A 68 2.38 -16.51 -25.52
N CYS A 69 2.64 -15.20 -25.34
CA CYS A 69 1.62 -14.16 -25.24
C CYS A 69 0.95 -13.93 -26.61
N ASP A 70 -0.38 -13.83 -26.65
CA ASP A 70 -1.16 -13.66 -27.89
C ASP A 70 -1.44 -12.18 -28.22
N LEU A 71 -1.44 -11.32 -27.21
CA LEU A 71 -1.81 -9.91 -27.32
C LEU A 71 -1.11 -9.06 -26.24
N LEU A 72 -0.52 -7.94 -26.64
CA LEU A 72 0.04 -6.93 -25.73
C LEU A 72 -0.92 -5.74 -25.63
N ALA A 73 -1.33 -5.40 -24.41
CA ALA A 73 -2.13 -4.21 -24.12
C ALA A 73 -1.28 -3.16 -23.41
N CYS A 74 -1.28 -1.93 -23.91
CA CYS A 74 -0.48 -0.84 -23.34
C CYS A 74 -1.36 0.30 -22.82
N SER A 75 -0.96 0.84 -21.66
CA SER A 75 -1.39 2.17 -21.21
C SER A 75 -0.96 3.26 -22.20
N SER A 76 -1.66 4.39 -22.20
CA SER A 76 -1.32 5.58 -23.01
C SER A 76 0.04 6.19 -22.61
N ALA A 77 0.52 5.93 -21.39
CA ALA A 77 1.82 6.39 -20.92
C ALA A 77 3.01 5.58 -21.48
N ILE A 78 2.76 4.41 -22.09
CA ILE A 78 3.83 3.52 -22.55
C ILE A 78 4.42 4.01 -23.87
N ARG A 79 5.72 4.27 -23.86
CA ARG A 79 6.46 4.71 -25.05
C ARG A 79 6.68 3.55 -26.03
N PRO A 80 6.80 3.83 -27.35
CA PRO A 80 7.04 2.79 -28.34
C PRO A 80 8.32 1.97 -28.09
N ASP A 81 9.35 2.56 -27.49
CA ASP A 81 10.65 1.95 -27.19
C ASP A 81 10.66 1.06 -25.93
N HIS A 82 9.52 0.89 -25.24
CA HIS A 82 9.41 0.04 -24.06
C HIS A 82 9.86 -1.42 -24.33
N PRO A 83 10.62 -2.07 -23.42
CA PRO A 83 11.14 -3.43 -23.65
C PRO A 83 10.09 -4.47 -24.07
N ALA A 84 8.93 -4.54 -23.39
CA ALA A 84 7.86 -5.44 -23.80
C ALA A 84 7.25 -5.10 -25.18
N ALA A 85 7.15 -3.81 -25.54
CA ALA A 85 6.66 -3.41 -26.85
C ALA A 85 7.65 -3.79 -27.97
N VAL A 86 8.96 -3.67 -27.70
CA VAL A 86 10.02 -4.14 -28.61
C VAL A 86 9.96 -5.66 -28.77
N ALA A 87 9.86 -6.41 -27.66
CA ALA A 87 9.77 -7.86 -27.67
C ALA A 87 8.52 -8.36 -28.40
N ALA A 88 7.36 -7.73 -28.18
CA ALA A 88 6.13 -8.06 -28.86
C ALA A 88 6.23 -7.85 -30.38
N ARG A 89 6.83 -6.72 -30.83
CA ARG A 89 7.07 -6.49 -32.27
C ARG A 89 8.00 -7.53 -32.87
N ALA A 90 9.08 -7.88 -32.18
CA ALA A 90 10.02 -8.91 -32.64
C ALA A 90 9.35 -10.29 -32.78
N ALA A 91 8.38 -10.59 -31.91
CA ALA A 91 7.59 -11.82 -31.92
C ALA A 91 6.30 -11.73 -32.76
N ALA A 92 6.05 -10.63 -33.48
CA ALA A 92 4.83 -10.36 -34.23
C ALA A 92 3.52 -10.46 -33.40
N ILE A 93 3.61 -10.19 -32.09
CA ILE A 93 2.47 -10.12 -31.18
C ILE A 93 1.77 -8.76 -31.40
N PRO A 94 0.43 -8.73 -31.62
CA PRO A 94 -0.30 -7.47 -31.77
C PRO A 94 -0.22 -6.61 -30.52
N ILE A 95 -0.08 -5.30 -30.72
CA ILE A 95 -0.04 -4.30 -29.65
C ILE A 95 -1.27 -3.42 -29.78
N VAL A 96 -2.03 -3.26 -28.70
CA VAL A 96 -3.26 -2.46 -28.66
C VAL A 96 -3.25 -1.46 -27.51
N ARG A 97 -3.91 -0.32 -27.70
CA ARG A 97 -4.09 0.66 -26.62
C ARG A 97 -5.26 0.26 -25.71
N ARG A 98 -5.23 0.70 -24.45
CA ARG A 98 -6.28 0.38 -23.46
C ARG A 98 -7.71 0.65 -23.99
N GLY A 99 -7.95 1.80 -24.62
CA GLY A 99 -9.28 2.20 -25.08
C GLY A 99 -9.77 1.33 -26.24
N GLU A 100 -8.84 0.90 -27.10
CA GLU A 100 -9.12 -0.02 -28.21
C GLU A 100 -9.48 -1.41 -27.68
N LEU A 101 -8.77 -1.88 -26.65
CA LEU A 101 -9.07 -3.13 -25.97
C LEU A 101 -10.42 -3.07 -25.26
N LEU A 102 -10.73 -1.98 -24.55
CA LEU A 102 -12.04 -1.82 -23.90
C LEU A 102 -13.17 -1.82 -24.93
N ALA A 103 -13.01 -1.11 -26.05
CA ALA A 103 -13.98 -1.11 -27.15
C ALA A 103 -14.17 -2.51 -27.75
N GLU A 104 -13.09 -3.27 -27.93
CA GLU A 104 -13.15 -4.66 -28.40
C GLU A 104 -13.87 -5.57 -27.42
N VAL A 105 -13.56 -5.46 -26.12
CA VAL A 105 -14.19 -6.25 -25.06
C VAL A 105 -15.68 -5.97 -24.92
N ALA A 106 -16.10 -4.73 -25.16
CA ALA A 106 -17.50 -4.32 -25.15
C ALA A 106 -18.31 -4.84 -26.35
N LYS A 107 -17.65 -5.32 -27.42
CA LYS A 107 -18.37 -5.85 -28.60
C LYS A 107 -19.22 -7.06 -28.22
N GLY A 108 -20.48 -7.04 -28.65
CA GLY A 108 -21.45 -8.09 -28.36
C GLY A 108 -22.06 -8.02 -26.97
N LEU A 109 -21.69 -7.03 -26.15
CA LEU A 109 -22.32 -6.74 -24.86
C LEU A 109 -23.23 -5.51 -24.97
N ARG A 110 -24.19 -5.40 -24.05
CA ARG A 110 -25.01 -4.21 -23.84
C ARG A 110 -24.23 -3.25 -22.95
N LEU A 111 -23.59 -2.27 -23.57
CA LEU A 111 -22.72 -1.32 -22.87
C LEU A 111 -23.52 -0.16 -22.28
N VAL A 112 -23.30 0.12 -20.99
CA VAL A 112 -23.55 1.43 -20.37
C VAL A 112 -22.23 2.19 -20.34
N ALA A 113 -22.14 3.20 -21.21
CA ALA A 113 -21.00 4.10 -21.26
C ALA A 113 -21.22 5.28 -20.32
N VAL A 114 -20.44 5.36 -19.24
CA VAL A 114 -20.42 6.53 -18.35
C VAL A 114 -19.29 7.45 -18.80
N CYS A 115 -19.65 8.65 -19.22
CA CYS A 115 -18.75 9.62 -19.83
C CYS A 115 -19.03 11.05 -19.31
N GLY A 116 -18.15 11.99 -19.66
CA GLY A 116 -18.24 13.40 -19.28
C GLY A 116 -16.99 13.87 -18.56
N SER A 117 -16.78 15.18 -18.45
CA SER A 117 -15.50 15.72 -17.96
C SER A 117 -15.24 15.36 -16.50
N HIS A 118 -16.28 15.42 -15.66
CA HIS A 118 -16.18 15.16 -14.21
C HIS A 118 -17.21 14.14 -13.72
N GLY A 119 -16.91 13.41 -12.65
CA GLY A 119 -17.87 12.51 -11.97
C GLY A 119 -18.08 11.13 -12.61
N LYS A 120 -17.34 10.80 -13.68
CA LYS A 120 -17.39 9.49 -14.36
C LYS A 120 -17.19 8.33 -13.41
N THR A 121 -16.06 8.31 -12.71
CA THR A 121 -15.67 7.22 -11.80
C THR A 121 -16.70 7.02 -10.69
N THR A 122 -17.14 8.10 -10.04
CA THR A 122 -18.13 8.02 -8.96
C THR A 122 -19.48 7.52 -9.46
N THR A 123 -19.95 8.02 -10.60
CA THR A 123 -21.22 7.56 -11.21
C THR A 123 -21.15 6.09 -11.61
N THR A 124 -20.04 5.67 -12.20
CA THR A 124 -19.78 4.27 -12.57
C THR A 124 -19.77 3.36 -11.35
N ALA A 125 -19.10 3.78 -10.27
CA ALA A 125 -19.01 3.04 -9.02
C ALA A 125 -20.37 2.93 -8.31
N MET A 126 -21.15 4.02 -8.25
CA MET A 126 -22.51 4.01 -7.70
C MET A 126 -23.43 3.10 -8.50
N LEU A 127 -23.37 3.16 -9.84
CA LEU A 127 -24.14 2.29 -10.72
C LEU A 127 -23.78 0.81 -10.49
N ALA A 128 -22.48 0.48 -10.51
CA ALA A 128 -22.01 -0.88 -10.24
C ALA A 128 -22.48 -1.40 -8.87
N HIS A 129 -22.41 -0.57 -7.82
CA HIS A 129 -22.88 -0.92 -6.48
C HIS A 129 -24.39 -1.16 -6.44
N ALA A 130 -25.19 -0.24 -6.99
CA ALA A 130 -26.65 -0.37 -7.04
C ALA A 130 -27.09 -1.65 -7.76
N LEU A 131 -26.48 -1.96 -8.92
CA LEU A 131 -26.77 -3.18 -9.67
C LEU A 131 -26.42 -4.44 -8.88
N ARG A 132 -25.30 -4.45 -8.15
CA ARG A 132 -24.93 -5.57 -7.28
C ARG A 132 -25.90 -5.73 -6.12
N ARG A 133 -26.29 -4.65 -5.46
CA ARG A 133 -27.28 -4.67 -4.36
C ARG A 133 -28.65 -5.16 -4.84
N SER A 134 -29.00 -4.88 -6.09
CA SER A 134 -30.22 -5.36 -6.76
C SER A 134 -30.10 -6.77 -7.36
N GLY A 135 -28.93 -7.42 -7.31
CA GLY A 135 -28.71 -8.74 -7.91
C GLY A 135 -28.78 -8.75 -9.45
N PHE A 136 -28.58 -7.60 -10.12
CA PHE A 136 -28.75 -7.45 -11.58
C PHE A 136 -27.63 -8.09 -12.43
N GLY A 137 -26.60 -8.68 -11.84
CA GLY A 137 -25.64 -9.54 -12.57
C GLY A 137 -24.78 -8.87 -13.66
N ALA A 138 -24.82 -7.55 -13.84
CA ALA A 138 -24.01 -6.84 -14.84
C ALA A 138 -22.52 -6.88 -14.52
N GLY A 139 -21.69 -6.99 -15.56
CA GLY A 139 -20.26 -6.77 -15.46
C GLY A 139 -19.95 -5.28 -15.33
N TYR A 140 -18.80 -4.95 -14.74
CA TYR A 140 -18.40 -3.54 -14.60
C TYR A 140 -16.88 -3.34 -14.62
N ILE A 141 -16.45 -2.15 -15.03
CA ILE A 141 -15.06 -1.68 -15.03
C ILE A 141 -15.04 -0.23 -14.54
N VAL A 142 -14.56 0.01 -13.31
CA VAL A 142 -14.48 1.33 -12.66
C VAL A 142 -13.07 1.91 -12.77
N GLY A 143 -12.95 3.20 -13.11
CA GLY A 143 -11.68 3.94 -13.16
C GLY A 143 -11.08 4.33 -11.80
N GLY A 144 -11.49 3.69 -10.70
CA GLY A 144 -10.96 3.94 -9.35
C GLY A 144 -11.12 2.73 -8.42
N LEU A 145 -10.26 2.65 -7.40
CA LEU A 145 -10.37 1.64 -6.34
C LEU A 145 -11.44 2.02 -5.32
N PHE A 146 -12.23 1.05 -4.87
CA PHE A 146 -13.12 1.24 -3.73
C PHE A 146 -12.32 1.43 -2.43
N ALA A 147 -12.88 2.17 -1.48
CA ALA A 147 -12.33 2.28 -0.13
C ALA A 147 -12.35 0.91 0.58
N ASP A 148 -13.41 0.13 0.36
CA ASP A 148 -13.48 -1.27 0.76
C ASP A 148 -12.65 -2.14 -0.20
N GLU A 149 -11.52 -2.66 0.29
CA GLU A 149 -10.61 -3.51 -0.47
C GLU A 149 -11.20 -4.87 -0.85
N ALA A 150 -12.29 -5.30 -0.21
CA ALA A 150 -12.96 -6.53 -0.58
C ALA A 150 -13.68 -6.41 -1.94
N LEU A 151 -13.95 -5.18 -2.39
CA LEU A 151 -14.61 -4.93 -3.66
C LEU A 151 -13.59 -4.67 -4.78
N PRO A 152 -13.56 -5.52 -5.81
CA PRO A 152 -12.67 -5.30 -6.94
C PRO A 152 -13.17 -4.13 -7.80
N PRO A 153 -12.25 -3.36 -8.42
CA PRO A 153 -12.60 -2.25 -9.31
C PRO A 153 -13.24 -2.73 -10.63
N ALA A 154 -13.23 -4.03 -10.90
CA ALA A 154 -13.92 -4.62 -12.03
C ALA A 154 -14.39 -6.05 -11.71
N ALA A 155 -15.45 -6.49 -12.39
CA ALA A 155 -15.92 -7.87 -12.34
C ALA A 155 -16.60 -8.28 -13.65
N ALA A 156 -16.40 -9.52 -14.07
CA ALA A 156 -17.20 -10.13 -15.13
C ALA A 156 -18.65 -10.35 -14.63
N GLY A 157 -19.62 -10.07 -15.50
CA GLY A 157 -21.05 -10.23 -15.20
C GLY A 157 -21.55 -11.65 -15.46
N SER A 158 -22.73 -11.96 -14.93
CA SER A 158 -23.51 -13.16 -15.25
C SER A 158 -24.51 -12.95 -16.39
N ASN A 159 -24.66 -11.72 -16.90
CA ASN A 159 -25.46 -11.39 -18.07
C ASN A 159 -24.65 -10.59 -19.10
N ASP A 160 -25.33 -10.14 -20.16
CA ASP A 160 -24.74 -9.45 -21.31
C ASP A 160 -24.50 -7.95 -21.09
N TRP A 161 -24.77 -7.41 -19.90
CA TRP A 161 -24.52 -6.00 -19.59
C TRP A 161 -23.09 -5.76 -19.13
N LEU A 162 -22.53 -4.64 -19.60
CA LEU A 162 -21.26 -4.09 -19.15
C LEU A 162 -21.42 -2.61 -18.81
N VAL A 163 -21.05 -2.23 -17.59
CA VAL A 163 -20.91 -0.83 -17.17
C VAL A 163 -19.45 -0.44 -17.25
N ALA A 164 -19.10 0.59 -18.01
CA ALA A 164 -17.72 1.04 -18.10
C ALA A 164 -17.62 2.57 -18.14
N GLU A 165 -16.59 3.07 -17.46
CA GLU A 165 -16.11 4.44 -17.64
C GLU A 165 -15.44 4.56 -19.02
N ILE A 166 -15.92 5.50 -19.84
CA ILE A 166 -15.34 5.82 -21.14
C ILE A 166 -14.65 7.18 -21.04
N ASP A 167 -13.34 7.15 -21.27
CA ASP A 167 -12.47 8.32 -21.18
C ASP A 167 -12.39 9.03 -22.53
N GLU A 168 -12.77 10.31 -22.53
CA GLU A 168 -12.71 11.17 -23.70
C GLU A 168 -11.29 11.49 -24.15
N SER A 169 -10.32 11.47 -23.24
CA SER A 169 -8.93 11.82 -23.55
C SER A 169 -8.19 10.75 -24.35
N ASP A 170 -8.66 9.50 -24.29
CA ASP A 170 -8.03 8.36 -24.97
C ASP A 170 -8.22 8.39 -26.50
N GLY A 171 -9.11 9.25 -27.01
CA GLY A 171 -9.39 9.37 -28.45
C GLY A 171 -9.95 8.07 -29.05
N THR A 172 -10.80 7.37 -28.28
CA THR A 172 -11.43 6.11 -28.70
C THR A 172 -12.95 6.12 -28.60
N ILE A 173 -13.58 7.24 -28.22
CA ILE A 173 -15.04 7.39 -28.08
C ILE A 173 -15.78 6.96 -29.35
N GLU A 174 -15.20 7.20 -30.52
CA GLU A 174 -15.75 6.84 -31.82
C GLU A 174 -15.91 5.34 -32.04
N ARG A 175 -15.24 4.51 -31.24
CA ARG A 175 -15.28 3.04 -31.33
C ARG A 175 -16.43 2.41 -30.54
N PHE A 176 -17.17 3.20 -29.76
CA PHE A 176 -18.25 2.70 -28.92
C PHE A 176 -19.63 2.96 -29.57
N SER A 177 -20.54 2.01 -29.37
CA SER A 177 -21.97 2.12 -29.73
C SER A 177 -22.81 1.61 -28.56
N PRO A 178 -22.96 2.42 -27.49
CA PRO A 178 -23.56 1.96 -26.24
C PRO A 178 -25.05 1.66 -26.37
N GLU A 179 -25.56 0.81 -25.48
CA GLU A 179 -27.00 0.66 -25.25
C GLU A 179 -27.52 1.86 -24.45
N ILE A 180 -26.77 2.29 -23.44
CA ILE A 180 -27.05 3.48 -22.64
C ILE A 180 -25.79 4.35 -22.57
N THR A 181 -25.94 5.65 -22.78
CA THR A 181 -24.88 6.62 -22.52
C THR A 181 -25.31 7.52 -21.35
N VAL A 182 -24.47 7.64 -20.34
CA VAL A 182 -24.63 8.58 -19.22
C VAL A 182 -23.57 9.66 -19.36
N ALA A 183 -23.98 10.90 -19.68
CA ALA A 183 -23.10 12.05 -19.75
C ALA A 183 -23.29 12.95 -18.51
N THR A 184 -22.30 12.98 -17.63
CA THR A 184 -22.36 13.73 -16.36
C THR A 184 -22.27 15.25 -16.57
N ASN A 185 -21.43 15.68 -17.51
CA ASN A 185 -21.19 17.07 -17.94
C ASN A 185 -20.25 17.07 -19.16
N LEU A 186 -20.10 18.23 -19.82
CA LEU A 186 -19.24 18.44 -21.00
C LEU A 186 -18.45 19.75 -20.84
N ASP A 187 -17.72 19.87 -19.74
CA ASP A 187 -16.78 20.99 -19.54
C ASP A 187 -15.53 20.79 -20.42
N TRP A 188 -14.97 21.88 -20.97
CA TRP A 188 -13.80 21.76 -21.82
C TRP A 188 -12.56 21.37 -21.01
N ASP A 189 -12.04 20.16 -21.25
CA ASP A 189 -10.80 19.64 -20.67
C ASP A 189 -9.97 18.94 -21.78
N HIS A 190 -8.76 18.51 -21.45
CA HIS A 190 -7.82 17.84 -22.36
C HIS A 190 -7.53 18.66 -23.63
N PRO A 191 -7.02 19.90 -23.49
CA PRO A 191 -6.75 20.82 -24.62
C PRO A 191 -5.72 20.27 -25.62
N ASP A 192 -4.86 19.35 -25.17
CA ASP A 192 -3.88 18.61 -25.96
C ASP A 192 -4.55 17.71 -27.00
N HIS A 193 -5.75 17.20 -26.69
CA HIS A 193 -6.57 16.41 -27.61
C HIS A 193 -7.69 17.25 -28.25
N TYR A 194 -8.49 17.94 -27.44
CA TYR A 194 -9.61 18.78 -27.87
C TYR A 194 -9.19 20.25 -27.90
N ARG A 195 -8.64 20.70 -29.03
CA ARG A 195 -8.18 22.10 -29.18
C ARG A 195 -9.26 23.16 -29.01
N THR A 196 -10.53 22.80 -29.20
CA THR A 196 -11.66 23.71 -29.01
C THR A 196 -12.82 23.00 -28.30
N PRO A 197 -13.67 23.72 -27.54
CA PRO A 197 -14.87 23.16 -26.93
C PRO A 197 -15.79 22.47 -27.93
N GLU A 198 -15.91 23.01 -29.15
CA GLU A 198 -16.76 22.45 -30.21
C GLU A 198 -16.26 21.07 -30.69
N ALA A 199 -14.95 20.81 -30.60
CA ALA A 199 -14.40 19.50 -30.93
C ALA A 199 -14.84 18.43 -29.91
N LEU A 200 -14.86 18.80 -28.62
CA LEU A 200 -15.39 17.96 -27.56
C LEU A 200 -16.90 17.73 -27.75
N GLU A 201 -17.66 18.81 -27.93
CA GLU A 201 -19.12 18.74 -28.14
C GLU A 201 -19.49 17.87 -29.35
N ARG A 202 -18.77 17.99 -30.48
CA ARG A 202 -18.97 17.10 -31.65
C ARG A 202 -18.75 15.64 -31.30
N THR A 203 -17.68 15.32 -30.58
CA THR A 203 -17.33 13.94 -30.21
C THR A 203 -18.43 13.29 -29.36
N PHE A 204 -18.97 14.03 -28.38
CA PHE A 204 -20.10 13.58 -27.57
C PHE A 204 -21.41 13.51 -28.36
N GLY A 205 -21.71 14.51 -29.19
CA GLY A 205 -22.90 14.50 -30.05
C GLY A 205 -22.92 13.29 -31.00
N ASP A 206 -21.76 12.93 -31.54
CA ASP A 206 -21.57 11.73 -32.36
C ASP A 206 -21.79 10.44 -31.57
N LEU A 207 -21.31 10.38 -30.32
CA LEU A 207 -21.56 9.26 -29.41
C LEU A 207 -23.05 9.12 -29.12
N PHE A 208 -23.75 10.21 -28.79
CA PHE A 208 -25.17 10.19 -28.47
C PHE A 208 -26.01 9.68 -29.64
N ARG A 209 -25.67 10.06 -30.87
CA ARG A 209 -26.33 9.56 -32.08
C ARG A 209 -26.07 8.08 -32.36
N ARG A 210 -24.95 7.52 -31.86
CA ARG A 210 -24.63 6.08 -31.96
C ARG A 210 -25.24 5.25 -30.81
N THR A 211 -25.72 5.89 -29.76
CA THR A 211 -26.38 5.21 -28.64
C THR A 211 -27.70 4.59 -29.10
N ARG A 212 -27.89 3.31 -28.79
CA ARG A 212 -29.01 2.51 -29.33
C ARG A 212 -30.30 2.63 -28.52
N GLY A 213 -30.17 2.78 -27.21
CA GLY A 213 -31.30 2.82 -26.28
C GLY A 213 -31.52 4.22 -25.72
N MET A 214 -30.79 4.55 -24.65
CA MET A 214 -31.05 5.76 -23.85
C MET A 214 -29.82 6.64 -23.72
N VAL A 215 -30.02 7.96 -23.85
CA VAL A 215 -28.99 8.96 -23.55
C VAL A 215 -29.45 9.75 -22.32
N LEU A 216 -28.74 9.59 -21.20
CA LEU A 216 -28.97 10.31 -19.96
C LEU A 216 -27.98 11.47 -19.84
N VAL A 217 -28.49 12.70 -19.75
CA VAL A 217 -27.66 13.90 -19.60
C VAL A 217 -28.07 14.73 -18.40
N ASN A 218 -27.13 15.50 -17.86
CA ASN A 218 -27.41 16.39 -16.73
C ASN A 218 -28.20 17.62 -17.19
N ALA A 219 -29.38 17.86 -16.60
CA ALA A 219 -30.22 19.02 -16.92
C ALA A 219 -29.50 20.37 -16.67
N ALA A 220 -28.50 20.40 -15.78
CA ALA A 220 -27.70 21.59 -15.50
C ALA A 220 -26.60 21.85 -16.56
N CYS A 221 -26.32 20.90 -17.45
CA CYS A 221 -25.29 21.04 -18.47
C CYS A 221 -25.91 21.48 -19.81
N ALA A 222 -25.83 22.79 -20.08
CA ALA A 222 -26.40 23.40 -21.30
C ALA A 222 -25.87 22.77 -22.60
N ALA A 223 -24.58 22.42 -22.66
CA ALA A 223 -23.97 21.79 -23.84
C ALA A 223 -24.63 20.45 -24.16
N SER A 224 -24.71 19.56 -23.16
CA SER A 224 -25.38 18.25 -23.32
C SER A 224 -26.86 18.39 -23.71
N GLY A 225 -27.57 19.35 -23.09
CA GLY A 225 -28.97 19.62 -23.40
C GLY A 225 -29.20 20.05 -24.85
N ARG A 226 -28.32 20.90 -25.41
CA ARG A 226 -28.35 21.28 -26.83
C ARG A 226 -28.09 20.08 -27.74
N LEU A 227 -27.09 19.25 -27.41
CA LEU A 227 -26.69 18.10 -28.24
C LEU A 227 -27.73 16.98 -28.26
N THR A 228 -28.56 16.86 -27.23
CA THR A 228 -29.62 15.85 -27.15
C THR A 228 -31.00 16.37 -27.55
N ALA A 229 -31.12 17.65 -27.91
CA ALA A 229 -32.40 18.25 -28.29
C ALA A 229 -33.00 17.52 -29.51
N GLY A 230 -34.18 16.94 -29.35
CA GLY A 230 -34.86 16.18 -30.41
C GLY A 230 -34.29 14.78 -30.69
N LEU A 231 -33.28 14.33 -29.92
CA LEU A 231 -32.71 12.99 -30.06
C LEU A 231 -33.67 11.95 -29.42
N PRO A 232 -34.13 10.92 -30.16
CA PRO A 232 -34.94 9.86 -29.59
C PRO A 232 -34.21 9.14 -28.44
N GLY A 233 -34.93 8.83 -27.36
CA GLY A 233 -34.34 8.14 -26.20
C GLY A 233 -33.49 9.03 -25.28
N ALA A 234 -33.36 10.33 -25.57
CA ALA A 234 -32.74 11.28 -24.65
C ALA A 234 -33.64 11.56 -23.44
N ALA A 235 -33.04 11.59 -22.25
CA ALA A 235 -33.67 11.99 -21.00
C ALA A 235 -32.68 12.74 -20.11
N ARG A 236 -33.18 13.63 -19.28
CA ARG A 236 -32.38 14.49 -18.41
C ARG A 236 -32.56 14.11 -16.95
N PHE A 237 -31.47 14.04 -16.21
CA PHE A 237 -31.52 13.97 -14.74
C PHE A 237 -31.18 15.34 -14.14
N GLY A 238 -31.92 15.73 -13.10
CA GLY A 238 -31.84 17.08 -12.51
C GLY A 238 -33.21 17.58 -12.05
N GLY A 239 -33.28 18.66 -11.27
CA GLY A 239 -34.54 19.12 -10.67
C GLY A 239 -35.72 19.26 -11.64
N GLU A 240 -35.45 19.67 -12.88
CA GLU A 240 -36.44 19.87 -13.95
C GLU A 240 -36.34 18.83 -15.10
N GLY A 241 -35.66 17.71 -14.85
CA GLY A 241 -35.45 16.64 -15.83
C GLY A 241 -36.56 15.59 -15.82
N GLU A 242 -36.60 14.74 -16.85
CA GLU A 242 -37.49 13.57 -16.90
C GLU A 242 -37.17 12.57 -15.78
N TYR A 243 -35.94 12.55 -15.29
CA TYR A 243 -35.50 11.90 -14.05
C TYR A 243 -35.23 12.97 -12.99
N SER A 244 -36.29 13.48 -12.35
CA SER A 244 -36.16 14.59 -11.41
C SER A 244 -35.71 14.15 -10.02
N TYR A 245 -34.88 14.97 -9.38
CA TYR A 245 -34.46 14.75 -8.00
C TYR A 245 -34.29 16.06 -7.22
N HIS A 246 -34.47 15.97 -5.91
CA HIS A 246 -34.17 17.03 -4.96
C HIS A 246 -33.37 16.47 -3.79
N LEU A 247 -32.40 17.25 -3.31
CA LEU A 247 -31.68 16.95 -2.08
C LEU A 247 -32.53 17.45 -0.90
N ASP A 248 -33.16 16.52 -0.17
CA ASP A 248 -34.03 16.86 0.96
C ASP A 248 -33.21 17.10 2.23
N ALA A 249 -32.15 16.33 2.45
CA ALA A 249 -31.25 16.51 3.58
C ALA A 249 -29.85 15.94 3.32
N GLN A 250 -28.88 16.47 4.05
CA GLN A 250 -27.53 15.92 4.16
C GLN A 250 -27.13 15.89 5.64
N ASP A 251 -26.64 14.74 6.11
CA ASP A 251 -26.12 14.55 7.47
C ASP A 251 -24.86 13.67 7.46
N GLU A 252 -24.43 13.19 8.63
CA GLU A 252 -23.26 12.32 8.74
C GLU A 252 -23.42 10.98 8.01
N ALA A 253 -24.64 10.46 7.90
CA ALA A 253 -24.93 9.21 7.21
C ALA A 253 -24.92 9.37 5.68
N GLY A 254 -25.16 10.58 5.19
CA GLY A 254 -25.00 10.95 3.79
C GLY A 254 -26.15 11.80 3.26
N LEU A 255 -26.55 11.57 2.01
CA LEU A 255 -27.60 12.30 1.31
C LEU A 255 -28.93 11.56 1.41
N ARG A 256 -30.02 12.33 1.60
CA ARG A 256 -31.39 11.88 1.33
C ARG A 256 -31.92 12.61 0.11
N LEU A 257 -32.21 11.83 -0.93
CA LEU A 257 -32.77 12.33 -2.19
C LEU A 257 -34.23 11.94 -2.28
N ARG A 258 -35.03 12.86 -2.83
CA ARG A 258 -36.40 12.59 -3.26
C ARG A 258 -36.44 12.64 -4.77
N PHE A 259 -37.12 11.67 -5.36
CA PHE A 259 -37.21 11.47 -6.80
C PHE A 259 -38.61 11.74 -7.34
N GLY A 260 -38.66 12.08 -8.63
CA GLY A 260 -39.89 12.25 -9.38
C GLY A 260 -39.68 11.93 -10.87
N GLY A 261 -40.69 12.22 -11.68
CA GLY A 261 -40.65 11.93 -13.11
C GLY A 261 -40.66 10.42 -13.38
N ARG A 262 -39.61 9.90 -14.03
CA ARG A 262 -39.52 8.51 -14.51
C ARG A 262 -38.94 7.51 -13.50
N TYR A 263 -38.41 7.96 -12.36
CA TYR A 263 -37.93 7.04 -11.32
C TYR A 263 -39.07 6.17 -10.79
N ARG A 264 -38.79 4.88 -10.56
CA ARG A 264 -39.77 3.93 -9.99
C ARG A 264 -39.84 3.98 -8.47
N VAL A 265 -38.80 4.50 -7.82
CA VAL A 265 -38.73 4.71 -6.37
C VAL A 265 -38.88 6.19 -6.02
N SER A 266 -39.40 6.49 -4.83
CA SER A 266 -39.66 7.87 -4.37
C SER A 266 -38.43 8.62 -3.89
N GLY A 267 -37.31 7.94 -3.65
CA GLY A 267 -36.08 8.56 -3.19
C GLY A 267 -34.91 7.60 -3.09
N ALA A 268 -33.81 8.09 -2.52
CA ALA A 268 -32.64 7.29 -2.23
C ALA A 268 -31.87 7.81 -1.00
N ARG A 269 -31.31 6.86 -0.23
CA ARG A 269 -30.27 7.12 0.76
C ARG A 269 -28.92 6.83 0.12
N VAL A 270 -28.00 7.79 0.19
CA VAL A 270 -26.70 7.70 -0.50
C VAL A 270 -25.58 8.01 0.49
N ARG A 271 -24.66 7.07 0.68
CA ARG A 271 -23.44 7.29 1.49
C ARG A 271 -22.39 8.11 0.72
N ALA A 272 -22.71 9.37 0.48
CA ALA A 272 -21.84 10.37 -0.16
C ALA A 272 -22.19 11.76 0.38
N ARG A 273 -21.48 12.81 -0.07
CA ARG A 273 -21.73 14.20 0.35
C ARG A 273 -21.66 15.16 -0.83
N GLY A 274 -22.37 16.28 -0.74
CA GLY A 274 -22.37 17.33 -1.74
C GLY A 274 -23.36 17.11 -2.89
N ALA A 275 -23.83 18.23 -3.45
CA ALA A 275 -24.84 18.23 -4.53
C ALA A 275 -24.35 17.54 -5.82
N PHE A 276 -23.04 17.57 -6.11
CA PHE A 276 -22.47 16.86 -7.25
C PHE A 276 -22.60 15.34 -7.10
N ASN A 277 -22.48 14.80 -5.88
CA ASN A 277 -22.72 13.38 -5.63
C ASN A 277 -24.20 13.02 -5.63
N ALA A 278 -25.09 13.95 -5.29
CA ALA A 278 -26.53 13.77 -5.52
C ALA A 278 -26.84 13.59 -7.01
N ALA A 279 -26.21 14.40 -7.87
CA ALA A 279 -26.34 14.29 -9.33
C ALA A 279 -25.78 12.94 -9.85
N ASN A 280 -24.60 12.53 -9.38
CA ASN A 280 -23.99 11.23 -9.73
C ASN A 280 -24.89 10.05 -9.33
N ALA A 281 -25.45 10.09 -8.12
CA ALA A 281 -26.35 9.05 -7.61
C ALA A 281 -27.65 8.98 -8.41
N ALA A 282 -28.25 10.13 -8.73
CA ALA A 282 -29.42 10.22 -9.59
C ALA A 282 -29.14 9.61 -10.97
N ALA A 283 -28.05 10.03 -11.63
CA ALA A 283 -27.64 9.49 -12.92
C ALA A 283 -27.42 7.97 -12.90
N ALA A 284 -26.76 7.46 -11.85
CA ALA A 284 -26.53 6.03 -11.65
C ALA A 284 -27.83 5.25 -11.49
N LEU A 285 -28.77 5.71 -10.65
CA LEU A 285 -30.04 5.02 -10.42
C LEU A 285 -30.96 5.09 -11.65
N ALA A 286 -30.97 6.20 -12.38
CA ALA A 286 -31.70 6.32 -13.65
C ALA A 286 -31.16 5.34 -14.70
N ALA A 287 -29.83 5.20 -14.79
CA ALA A 287 -29.20 4.23 -15.67
C ALA A 287 -29.54 2.79 -15.27
N ALA A 288 -29.51 2.47 -13.96
CA ALA A 288 -29.87 1.14 -13.46
C ALA A 288 -31.32 0.76 -13.81
N GLU A 289 -32.28 1.68 -13.66
CA GLU A 289 -33.66 1.45 -14.08
C GLU A 289 -33.78 1.31 -15.60
N GLY A 290 -33.01 2.09 -16.37
CA GLY A 290 -32.93 1.98 -17.83
C GLY A 290 -32.36 0.64 -18.32
N MET A 291 -31.49 0.01 -17.52
CA MET A 291 -31.03 -1.36 -17.76
C MET A 291 -32.11 -2.41 -17.45
N GLY A 292 -33.17 -2.02 -16.74
CA GLY A 292 -34.24 -2.90 -16.26
C GLY A 292 -34.02 -3.43 -14.85
N ALA A 293 -33.03 -2.92 -14.11
CA ALA A 293 -32.83 -3.31 -12.72
C ALA A 293 -33.99 -2.83 -11.82
N VAL A 294 -34.33 -3.63 -10.81
CA VAL A 294 -35.24 -3.23 -9.73
C VAL A 294 -34.38 -2.69 -8.58
N VAL A 295 -34.29 -1.37 -8.48
CA VAL A 295 -33.53 -0.68 -7.44
C VAL A 295 -34.44 -0.32 -6.26
N SER A 296 -33.91 -0.43 -5.05
CA SER A 296 -34.59 0.05 -3.83
C SER A 296 -34.04 1.43 -3.43
N GLU A 297 -34.73 2.11 -2.52
CA GLU A 297 -34.26 3.39 -1.96
C GLU A 297 -32.93 3.26 -1.19
N ASP A 298 -32.54 2.03 -0.85
CA ASP A 298 -31.32 1.70 -0.11
C ASP A 298 -30.18 1.19 -0.98
N ALA A 299 -30.36 1.18 -2.31
CA ALA A 299 -29.36 0.66 -3.24
C ALA A 299 -27.98 1.33 -3.10
N LEU A 300 -27.92 2.54 -2.54
CA LEU A 300 -26.68 3.29 -2.29
C LEU A 300 -26.44 3.65 -0.80
N ALA A 301 -27.24 3.12 0.13
CA ALA A 301 -27.18 3.48 1.54
C ALA A 301 -25.87 3.03 2.21
N ASP A 302 -25.28 1.94 1.70
CA ASP A 302 -24.00 1.37 2.15
C ASP A 302 -22.91 1.45 1.07
N TYR A 303 -23.12 2.29 0.04
CA TYR A 303 -22.14 2.49 -1.03
C TYR A 303 -20.74 2.76 -0.45
N PRO A 304 -19.74 1.92 -0.75
CA PRO A 304 -18.38 2.18 -0.36
C PRO A 304 -17.80 3.24 -1.31
N PRO A 305 -17.38 4.41 -0.80
CA PRO A 305 -16.82 5.46 -1.65
C PRO A 305 -15.59 4.99 -2.41
N VAL A 306 -15.31 5.63 -3.55
CA VAL A 306 -14.06 5.45 -4.28
C VAL A 306 -12.94 6.19 -3.54
N ARG A 307 -11.76 5.57 -3.46
CA ARG A 307 -10.56 6.20 -2.90
C ARG A 307 -10.28 7.52 -3.62
N ARG A 308 -9.75 8.50 -2.88
CA ARG A 308 -9.46 9.84 -3.38
C ARG A 308 -10.69 10.61 -3.88
N ARG A 309 -11.92 10.22 -3.51
CA ARG A 309 -13.15 11.01 -3.78
C ARG A 309 -13.82 11.33 -2.44
N GLN A 310 -13.48 12.49 -1.88
CA GLN A 310 -13.80 12.90 -0.50
C GLN A 310 -13.45 11.83 0.55
N SER A 311 -12.28 11.19 0.38
CA SER A 311 -11.81 10.17 1.32
C SER A 311 -11.39 10.82 2.63
N VAL A 312 -12.00 10.41 3.74
CA VAL A 312 -11.61 10.89 5.07
C VAL A 312 -10.33 10.16 5.49
N LEU A 313 -9.21 10.89 5.57
CA LEU A 313 -7.92 10.37 6.02
C LEU A 313 -7.77 10.42 7.55
N HIS A 314 -8.37 11.43 8.16
CA HIS A 314 -8.39 11.63 9.60
C HIS A 314 -9.69 12.32 10.01
N ALA A 315 -10.31 11.86 11.09
CA ALA A 315 -11.44 12.50 11.72
C ALA A 315 -11.20 12.50 13.23
N GLY A 316 -10.73 13.63 13.75
CA GLY A 316 -10.49 13.85 15.18
C GLY A 316 -11.29 15.04 15.70
N PRO A 317 -11.35 15.22 17.03
CA PRO A 317 -11.99 16.39 17.63
C PRO A 317 -11.27 17.70 17.30
N ASP A 318 -9.96 17.63 17.04
CA ASP A 318 -9.11 18.80 16.78
C ASP A 318 -9.15 19.23 15.32
N PHE A 319 -9.16 18.28 14.37
CA PHE A 319 -9.23 18.59 12.95
C PHE A 319 -9.71 17.37 12.13
N VAL A 320 -10.14 17.66 10.91
CA VAL A 320 -10.54 16.65 9.91
C VAL A 320 -9.64 16.79 8.68
N VAL A 321 -9.23 15.67 8.10
CA VAL A 321 -8.46 15.65 6.84
C VAL A 321 -9.24 14.87 5.79
N ILE A 322 -9.55 15.53 4.68
CA ILE A 322 -10.29 14.98 3.55
C ILE A 322 -9.39 15.06 2.31
N GLU A 323 -9.24 13.93 1.64
CA GLU A 323 -8.52 13.78 0.38
C GLU A 323 -9.48 13.77 -0.81
N ASP A 324 -9.13 14.49 -1.88
CA ASP A 324 -9.83 14.43 -3.16
C ASP A 324 -8.90 14.52 -4.38
N TYR A 325 -9.26 13.79 -5.44
CA TYR A 325 -8.57 13.72 -6.73
C TYR A 325 -8.84 14.93 -7.64
N ALA A 326 -9.77 15.80 -7.25
CA ALA A 326 -10.12 17.01 -8.00
C ALA A 326 -8.87 17.77 -8.46
N HIS A 327 -8.82 18.07 -9.75
CA HIS A 327 -7.67 18.73 -10.38
C HIS A 327 -8.10 19.73 -11.46
N HIS A 328 -9.34 19.67 -11.92
CA HIS A 328 -9.94 20.70 -12.74
C HIS A 328 -10.62 21.76 -11.86
N PRO A 329 -10.61 23.07 -12.21
CA PRO A 329 -11.21 24.11 -11.39
C PRO A 329 -12.69 23.88 -11.04
N ALA A 330 -13.48 23.31 -11.96
CA ALA A 330 -14.89 23.00 -11.70
C ALA A 330 -15.05 21.96 -10.58
N GLU A 331 -14.18 20.94 -10.56
CA GLU A 331 -14.17 19.91 -9.50
C GLU A 331 -13.75 20.52 -8.16
N ILE A 332 -12.71 21.36 -8.16
CA ILE A 332 -12.19 22.01 -6.96
C ILE A 332 -13.23 22.96 -6.37
N ALA A 333 -13.91 23.74 -7.21
CA ALA A 333 -14.98 24.64 -6.78
C ALA A 333 -16.16 23.86 -6.16
N ALA A 334 -16.58 22.76 -6.80
CA ALA A 334 -17.63 21.89 -6.28
C ALA A 334 -17.24 21.24 -4.95
N LEU A 335 -15.99 20.76 -4.84
CA LEU A 335 -15.45 20.16 -3.63
C LEU A 335 -15.36 21.17 -2.48
N LEU A 336 -14.58 22.24 -2.67
CA LEU A 336 -14.30 23.20 -1.59
C LEU A 336 -15.56 23.98 -1.21
N GLY A 337 -16.43 24.30 -2.17
CA GLY A 337 -17.75 24.87 -1.89
C GLY A 337 -18.63 23.92 -1.07
N SER A 338 -18.64 22.63 -1.41
CA SER A 338 -19.37 21.62 -0.65
C SER A 338 -18.81 21.43 0.77
N LEU A 339 -17.49 21.43 0.93
CA LEU A 339 -16.85 21.34 2.24
C LEU A 339 -17.18 22.58 3.07
N ARG A 340 -17.02 23.79 2.52
CA ARG A 340 -17.35 25.04 3.19
C ARG A 340 -18.79 25.09 3.68
N ALA A 341 -19.75 24.67 2.85
CA ALA A 341 -21.16 24.66 3.22
C ALA A 341 -21.51 23.70 4.37
N GLN A 342 -20.64 22.71 4.65
CA GLN A 342 -20.80 21.77 5.75
C GLN A 342 -20.13 22.24 7.04
N LEU A 343 -19.27 23.25 6.97
CA LEU A 343 -18.55 23.74 8.13
C LEU A 343 -19.47 24.59 9.03
N PRO A 344 -19.37 24.44 10.35
CA PRO A 344 -19.99 25.38 11.28
C PRO A 344 -19.55 26.82 10.99
N PRO A 345 -20.39 27.83 11.25
CA PRO A 345 -19.99 29.22 11.16
C PRO A 345 -18.71 29.49 11.95
N GLY A 346 -17.70 30.06 11.29
CA GLY A 346 -16.40 30.37 11.90
C GLY A 346 -15.36 29.23 11.88
N ALA A 347 -15.73 28.00 11.46
CA ALA A 347 -14.75 26.94 11.26
C ALA A 347 -13.92 27.18 9.98
N ARG A 348 -12.63 26.83 10.06
CA ARG A 348 -11.65 27.14 9.03
C ARG A 348 -11.49 26.01 8.02
N LEU A 349 -11.48 26.34 6.73
CA LEU A 349 -11.13 25.43 5.63
C LEU A 349 -9.70 25.71 5.19
N VAL A 350 -8.81 24.76 5.40
CA VAL A 350 -7.42 24.79 4.91
C VAL A 350 -7.33 23.91 3.67
N ALA A 351 -6.80 24.41 2.56
CA ALA A 351 -6.61 23.63 1.34
C ALA A 351 -5.13 23.43 1.06
N ALA A 352 -4.68 22.17 1.01
CA ALA A 352 -3.40 21.79 0.42
C ALA A 352 -3.66 21.35 -1.02
N PHE A 353 -3.15 22.09 -2.00
CA PHE A 353 -3.42 21.84 -3.42
C PHE A 353 -2.12 21.62 -4.20
N GLN A 354 -2.09 20.53 -4.96
CA GLN A 354 -1.04 20.24 -5.94
C GLN A 354 -1.65 20.33 -7.35
N PRO A 355 -1.32 21.36 -8.14
CA PRO A 355 -1.76 21.43 -9.53
C PRO A 355 -1.21 20.24 -10.34
N HIS A 356 -1.94 19.82 -11.36
CA HIS A 356 -1.55 18.69 -12.21
C HIS A 356 -1.47 19.14 -13.67
N ARG A 357 -0.29 18.96 -14.29
CA ARG A 357 0.14 19.47 -15.61
C ARG A 357 0.36 20.98 -15.66
N TYR A 358 1.43 21.38 -16.36
CA TYR A 358 1.77 22.81 -16.53
C TYR A 358 0.81 23.49 -17.51
N SER A 359 0.45 22.78 -18.58
CA SER A 359 -0.51 23.24 -19.59
C SER A 359 -1.87 23.64 -19.00
N ARG A 360 -2.44 22.77 -18.14
CA ARG A 360 -3.71 23.01 -17.46
C ARG A 360 -3.64 24.20 -16.51
N THR A 361 -2.56 24.29 -15.72
CA THR A 361 -2.34 25.41 -14.79
C THR A 361 -2.31 26.74 -15.52
N ALA A 362 -1.63 26.82 -16.67
CA ALA A 362 -1.56 28.03 -17.48
C ALA A 362 -2.92 28.41 -18.07
N GLN A 363 -3.62 27.44 -18.67
CA GLN A 363 -4.92 27.66 -19.32
C GLN A 363 -5.99 28.14 -18.35
N PHE A 364 -6.07 27.53 -17.17
CA PHE A 364 -7.17 27.74 -16.23
C PHE A 364 -6.80 28.59 -15.02
N ARG A 365 -5.71 29.37 -15.09
CA ARG A 365 -5.19 30.14 -13.96
C ARG A 365 -6.27 30.97 -13.24
N GLU A 366 -7.07 31.74 -13.99
CA GLU A 366 -8.15 32.55 -13.39
C GLU A 366 -9.26 31.70 -12.75
N ALA A 367 -9.62 30.58 -13.39
CA ALA A 367 -10.60 29.66 -12.86
C ALA A 367 -10.11 28.95 -11.58
N PHE A 368 -8.82 28.59 -11.50
CA PHE A 368 -8.21 28.07 -10.27
C PHE A 368 -8.26 29.10 -9.13
N VAL A 369 -7.95 30.38 -9.41
CA VAL A 369 -8.06 31.45 -8.40
C VAL A 369 -9.48 31.52 -7.84
N GLY A 370 -10.49 31.46 -8.71
CA GLY A 370 -11.90 31.44 -8.29
C GLY A 370 -12.27 30.20 -7.47
N ALA A 371 -11.83 29.01 -7.90
CA ALA A 371 -12.13 27.75 -7.24
C ALA A 371 -11.48 27.62 -5.85
N LEU A 372 -10.22 28.05 -5.72
CA LEU A 372 -9.44 27.95 -4.48
C LEU A 372 -9.83 29.01 -3.44
N ALA A 373 -10.53 30.07 -3.85
CA ALA A 373 -10.98 31.15 -2.96
C ALA A 373 -12.00 30.72 -1.88
N ALA A 374 -12.53 29.48 -1.95
CA ALA A 374 -13.38 28.93 -0.90
C ALA A 374 -12.61 28.57 0.39
N ALA A 375 -11.28 28.41 0.31
CA ALA A 375 -10.41 28.15 1.45
C ALA A 375 -10.03 29.43 2.20
N ASP A 376 -9.86 29.35 3.52
CA ASP A 376 -9.33 30.45 4.33
C ASP A 376 -7.80 30.50 4.24
N SER A 377 -7.16 29.34 4.19
CA SER A 377 -5.72 29.17 4.01
C SER A 377 -5.44 28.19 2.88
N LEU A 378 -4.57 28.57 1.95
CA LEU A 378 -4.19 27.83 0.75
C LEU A 378 -2.69 27.53 0.79
N HIS A 379 -2.34 26.25 0.76
CA HIS A 379 -0.98 25.73 0.69
C HIS A 379 -0.78 25.09 -0.69
N LEU A 380 0.05 25.71 -1.52
CA LEU A 380 0.36 25.26 -2.88
C LEU A 380 1.68 24.50 -2.91
N LEU A 381 1.64 23.31 -3.51
CA LEU A 381 2.82 22.57 -3.94
C LEU A 381 3.15 22.89 -5.40
N ASP A 382 4.37 22.56 -5.82
CA ASP A 382 4.76 22.59 -7.22
C ASP A 382 3.87 21.67 -8.07
N VAL A 383 3.68 22.08 -9.31
CA VAL A 383 2.87 21.35 -10.30
C VAL A 383 3.43 19.93 -10.44
N TYR A 384 2.56 18.95 -10.29
CA TYR A 384 2.87 17.58 -10.68
C TYR A 384 2.92 17.52 -12.22
N PRO A 385 4.10 17.26 -12.83
CA PRO A 385 4.32 17.53 -14.26
C PRO A 385 3.57 16.55 -15.16
N ALA A 386 3.35 15.30 -14.72
CA ALA A 386 2.76 14.23 -15.52
C ALA A 386 3.41 14.07 -16.92
N GLY A 387 4.72 14.26 -16.99
CA GLY A 387 5.52 14.16 -18.22
C GLY A 387 5.64 15.45 -19.05
N GLU A 388 5.10 16.58 -18.57
CA GLU A 388 5.24 17.88 -19.25
C GLU A 388 6.46 18.67 -18.76
N ASP A 389 7.08 19.40 -19.70
CA ASP A 389 8.02 20.46 -19.37
C ASP A 389 7.27 21.72 -18.85
N PRO A 390 7.88 22.53 -17.98
CA PRO A 390 7.29 23.78 -17.53
C PRO A 390 6.92 24.71 -18.69
N VAL A 391 5.70 25.28 -18.65
CA VAL A 391 5.23 26.28 -19.63
C VAL A 391 5.08 27.66 -18.99
N GLU A 392 5.13 28.71 -19.81
CA GLU A 392 4.96 30.09 -19.36
C GLU A 392 3.57 30.29 -18.71
N GLY A 393 3.55 30.89 -17.51
CA GLY A 393 2.33 31.11 -16.74
C GLY A 393 1.69 29.85 -16.14
N GLY A 394 2.33 28.69 -16.29
CA GLY A 394 1.83 27.40 -15.83
C GLY A 394 2.45 26.88 -14.54
N ARG A 395 3.28 27.66 -13.84
CA ARG A 395 3.92 27.23 -12.59
C ARG A 395 3.04 27.53 -11.38
N SER A 396 3.24 26.79 -10.30
CA SER A 396 2.55 27.07 -9.02
C SER A 396 2.90 28.43 -8.43
N THR A 397 4.07 29.00 -8.77
CA THR A 397 4.43 30.38 -8.41
C THR A 397 3.51 31.39 -9.07
N ASP A 398 3.21 31.21 -10.36
CA ASP A 398 2.31 32.09 -11.12
C ASP A 398 0.89 32.02 -10.54
N LEU A 399 0.43 30.82 -10.19
CA LEU A 399 -0.86 30.62 -9.54
C LEU A 399 -0.88 31.22 -8.13
N ALA A 400 0.19 31.05 -7.34
CA ALA A 400 0.28 31.61 -5.98
C ALA A 400 0.22 33.15 -6.01
N GLU A 401 0.91 33.79 -6.93
CA GLU A 401 0.85 35.24 -7.14
C GLU A 401 -0.56 35.71 -7.51
N ALA A 402 -1.21 35.01 -8.44
CA ALA A 402 -2.59 35.32 -8.84
C ALA A 402 -3.58 35.15 -7.67
N CYS A 403 -3.44 34.09 -6.86
CA CYS A 403 -4.26 33.88 -5.67
C CYS A 403 -4.01 34.98 -4.62
N ARG A 404 -2.76 35.39 -4.37
CA ARG A 404 -2.44 36.49 -3.45
C ARG A 404 -3.04 37.82 -3.90
N ALA A 405 -2.94 38.13 -5.19
CA ALA A 405 -3.52 39.35 -5.78
C ALA A 405 -5.04 39.42 -5.60
N SER A 406 -5.73 38.28 -5.53
CA SER A 406 -7.18 38.24 -5.29
C SER A 406 -7.59 38.68 -3.87
N GLY A 407 -6.68 38.55 -2.89
CA GLY A 407 -6.94 38.87 -1.48
C GLY A 407 -7.98 37.99 -0.77
N ARG A 408 -8.36 36.84 -1.35
CA ARG A 408 -9.46 36.00 -0.86
C ARG A 408 -9.07 34.90 0.13
N ALA A 409 -7.77 34.55 0.20
CA ALA A 409 -7.24 33.51 1.09
C ALA A 409 -5.80 33.86 1.52
N GLU A 410 -5.34 33.33 2.65
CA GLU A 410 -3.91 33.31 2.99
C GLU A 410 -3.18 32.30 2.10
N VAL A 411 -2.12 32.69 1.39
CA VAL A 411 -1.49 31.83 0.36
C VAL A 411 -0.01 31.56 0.63
N TYR A 412 0.32 30.28 0.79
CA TYR A 412 1.66 29.74 1.00
C TYR A 412 2.07 28.87 -0.19
N HIS A 413 3.32 28.97 -0.63
CA HIS A 413 3.90 28.09 -1.65
C HIS A 413 5.10 27.38 -1.05
N HIS A 414 5.17 26.05 -1.21
CA HIS A 414 6.13 25.18 -0.52
C HIS A 414 7.08 24.45 -1.48
N GLY A 415 7.08 24.81 -2.76
CA GLY A 415 7.83 24.06 -3.78
C GLY A 415 7.37 22.61 -3.87
N SER A 416 8.29 21.70 -4.16
CA SER A 416 8.04 20.24 -4.18
C SER A 416 8.10 19.57 -2.80
N ASP A 417 8.36 20.32 -1.72
CA ASP A 417 8.52 19.77 -0.38
C ASP A 417 7.17 19.57 0.32
N GLY A 418 6.58 18.40 0.09
CA GLY A 418 5.36 17.98 0.78
C GLY A 418 5.49 17.98 2.32
N ALA A 419 6.66 17.62 2.85
CA ALA A 419 6.87 17.57 4.30
C ALA A 419 6.84 18.98 4.91
N ALA A 420 7.47 19.96 4.25
CA ALA A 420 7.40 21.36 4.66
C ALA A 420 5.96 21.89 4.59
N CYS A 421 5.22 21.57 3.52
CA CYS A 421 3.83 21.96 3.36
C CYS A 421 2.95 21.48 4.52
N PHE A 422 2.97 20.18 4.83
CA PHE A 422 2.16 19.63 5.92
C PHE A 422 2.66 20.03 7.31
N SER A 423 3.97 20.28 7.49
CA SER A 423 4.50 20.83 8.75
C SER A 423 4.03 22.27 8.98
N ALA A 424 3.94 23.10 7.93
CA ALA A 424 3.40 24.45 8.02
C ALA A 424 1.89 24.44 8.34
N ILE A 425 1.13 23.51 7.74
CA ILE A 425 -0.28 23.28 8.09
C ILE A 425 -0.38 22.93 9.58
N GLU A 426 0.39 21.94 10.03
CA GLU A 426 0.43 21.47 11.42
C GLU A 426 0.75 22.58 12.42
N ALA A 427 1.74 23.42 12.13
CA ALA A 427 2.13 24.54 13.01
C ALA A 427 1.04 25.61 13.13
N SER A 428 0.13 25.68 12.16
CA SER A 428 -0.95 26.67 12.12
C SER A 428 -2.31 26.11 12.55
N LEU A 429 -2.42 24.81 12.84
CA LEU A 429 -3.67 24.11 13.14
C LEU A 429 -4.42 24.73 14.32
N ARG A 430 -5.74 24.80 14.19
CA ARG A 430 -6.68 25.24 15.23
C ARG A 430 -7.74 24.15 15.45
N PRO A 431 -8.27 24.01 16.68
CA PRO A 431 -9.38 23.11 16.94
C PRO A 431 -10.57 23.38 16.00
N GLY A 432 -11.10 22.33 15.37
CA GLY A 432 -12.19 22.39 14.40
C GLY A 432 -11.77 22.61 12.95
N ASP A 433 -10.46 22.73 12.65
CA ASP A 433 -9.98 22.90 11.29
C ASP A 433 -10.37 21.73 10.37
N HIS A 434 -10.75 22.05 9.14
CA HIS A 434 -10.93 21.06 8.09
C HIS A 434 -9.89 21.26 7.00
N ILE A 435 -9.09 20.23 6.76
CA ILE A 435 -8.03 20.23 5.77
C ILE A 435 -8.50 19.45 4.54
N ALA A 436 -8.57 20.13 3.39
CA ALA A 436 -8.76 19.51 2.09
C ALA A 436 -7.41 19.29 1.42
N VAL A 437 -7.05 18.03 1.16
CA VAL A 437 -5.88 17.62 0.40
C VAL A 437 -6.33 17.32 -1.02
N VAL A 438 -5.96 18.16 -1.97
CA VAL A 438 -6.57 18.20 -3.30
C VAL A 438 -5.51 18.06 -4.39
N GLY A 439 -5.72 17.13 -5.31
CA GLY A 439 -4.88 16.96 -6.50
C GLY A 439 -4.82 15.52 -6.98
N ALA A 440 -4.46 15.35 -8.26
CA ALA A 440 -4.34 14.05 -8.93
C ALA A 440 -2.93 13.44 -8.88
N GLY A 441 -1.92 14.22 -8.45
CA GLY A 441 -0.54 13.76 -8.29
C GLY A 441 -0.35 12.92 -7.01
N ASP A 442 0.80 13.09 -6.37
CA ASP A 442 1.29 12.32 -5.22
C ASP A 442 1.04 12.99 -3.86
N ILE A 443 0.29 14.11 -3.83
CA ILE A 443 -0.06 14.81 -2.58
C ILE A 443 -0.81 13.92 -1.56
N ASP A 444 -1.53 12.88 -2.01
CA ASP A 444 -2.20 11.93 -1.12
C ASP A 444 -1.20 11.11 -0.29
N GLN A 445 -0.12 10.66 -0.94
CA GLN A 445 0.96 9.90 -0.28
C GLN A 445 1.65 10.79 0.76
N MET A 446 1.89 12.05 0.43
CA MET A 446 2.46 13.04 1.34
C MET A 446 1.55 13.26 2.58
N ALA A 447 0.25 13.40 2.38
CA ALA A 447 -0.72 13.55 3.48
C ALA A 447 -0.80 12.32 4.38
N ARG A 448 -0.82 11.12 3.79
CA ARG A 448 -0.82 9.85 4.55
C ARG A 448 0.46 9.67 5.34
N ALA A 449 1.61 10.01 4.76
CA ALA A 449 2.89 9.97 5.46
C ALA A 449 2.92 10.94 6.65
N TRP A 450 2.38 12.15 6.49
CA TRP A 450 2.25 13.13 7.57
C TRP A 450 1.36 12.62 8.72
N LEU A 451 0.16 12.11 8.40
CA LEU A 451 -0.76 11.56 9.41
C LEU A 451 -0.19 10.32 10.11
N GLY A 452 0.52 9.47 9.38
CA GLY A 452 1.25 8.33 9.92
C GLY A 452 2.26 8.76 10.98
N LYS A 453 3.08 9.77 10.67
CA LYS A 453 4.04 10.35 11.63
C LYS A 453 3.34 10.89 12.88
N ARG A 454 2.29 11.72 12.73
CA ARG A 454 1.55 12.26 13.89
C ARG A 454 0.99 11.18 14.82
N THR A 455 0.52 10.07 14.24
CA THR A 455 0.01 8.94 15.01
C THR A 455 1.10 8.32 15.90
N TRP A 456 2.31 8.15 15.35
CA TRP A 456 3.46 7.66 16.11
C TRP A 456 3.96 8.66 17.16
N ASP A 457 3.79 9.95 16.92
CA ASP A 457 4.24 11.01 17.84
C ASP A 457 3.35 11.09 19.09
N ALA A 458 2.04 11.01 18.88
CA ALA A 458 1.08 10.90 19.97
C ALA A 458 1.33 9.62 20.80
N ARG A 459 1.58 8.50 20.11
CA ARG A 459 1.92 7.21 20.74
C ARG A 459 3.20 7.29 21.57
N ALA A 460 4.29 7.84 21.01
CA ALA A 460 5.57 8.00 21.69
C ALA A 460 5.43 8.89 22.94
N SER A 461 4.70 10.00 22.82
CA SER A 461 4.50 10.96 23.91
C SER A 461 3.67 10.35 25.04
N SER A 462 2.59 9.63 24.70
CA SER A 462 1.77 8.90 25.67
C SER A 462 2.58 7.84 26.42
N LEU A 463 3.41 7.07 25.70
CA LEU A 463 4.30 6.09 26.32
C LEU A 463 5.32 6.75 27.25
N LYS A 464 6.02 7.78 26.78
CA LYS A 464 7.06 8.46 27.56
C LYS A 464 6.54 9.02 28.88
N ALA A 465 5.29 9.47 28.93
CA ALA A 465 4.64 9.94 30.16
C ALA A 465 4.36 8.82 31.18
N SER A 466 4.32 7.56 30.75
CA SER A 466 4.02 6.38 31.58
C SER A 466 5.24 5.57 32.00
N LEU A 467 6.44 5.92 31.52
CA LEU A 467 7.68 5.16 31.74
C LEU A 467 8.62 5.89 32.71
N SER A 468 9.50 5.12 33.36
CA SER A 468 10.56 5.70 34.19
C SER A 468 11.54 6.57 33.37
N PRO A 469 12.17 7.60 33.97
CA PRO A 469 13.13 8.46 33.26
C PRO A 469 14.34 7.74 32.65
N ASP A 470 14.71 6.60 33.21
CA ASP A 470 15.84 5.78 32.75
C ASP A 470 15.47 4.91 31.53
N THR A 471 14.18 4.78 31.23
CA THR A 471 13.73 4.08 30.02
C THR A 471 13.94 4.96 28.79
N ARG A 472 14.79 4.49 27.88
CA ARG A 472 14.96 5.16 26.58
C ARG A 472 13.76 4.81 25.70
N ILE A 473 13.15 5.82 25.09
CA ILE A 473 12.15 5.67 24.04
C ILE A 473 12.42 6.69 22.94
N GLU A 474 12.56 6.21 21.71
CA GLU A 474 12.89 7.02 20.54
C GLU A 474 11.99 6.70 19.35
N ARG A 475 11.79 7.70 18.50
CA ARG A 475 11.10 7.54 17.21
C ARG A 475 12.10 7.38 16.09
N GLU A 476 11.69 6.68 15.03
CA GLU A 476 12.46 6.53 13.80
C GLU A 476 13.93 6.10 14.07
N GLU A 477 14.12 5.22 15.06
CA GLU A 477 15.45 4.77 15.46
C GLU A 477 16.03 3.84 14.38
N PRO A 478 17.19 4.18 13.78
CA PRO A 478 17.80 3.35 12.75
C PRO A 478 18.16 1.96 13.29
N LEU A 479 17.64 0.91 12.64
CA LEU A 479 17.92 -0.47 13.03
C LEU A 479 19.14 -1.05 12.32
N GLY A 480 19.44 -0.61 11.09
CA GLY A 480 20.61 -1.05 10.33
C GLY A 480 21.89 -1.13 11.18
N PRO A 481 22.35 -0.04 11.82
CA PRO A 481 23.54 -0.04 12.69
C PRO A 481 23.47 -0.97 13.92
N LYS A 482 22.27 -1.44 14.28
CA LYS A 482 22.03 -2.33 15.42
C LYS A 482 21.96 -3.81 15.01
N THR A 483 22.04 -4.13 13.72
CA THR A 483 22.07 -5.49 13.18
C THR A 483 23.46 -5.94 12.79
N THR A 484 23.68 -7.25 12.70
CA THR A 484 24.96 -7.81 12.21
C THR A 484 25.10 -7.71 10.69
N LEU A 485 23.99 -7.63 9.96
CA LEU A 485 23.95 -7.40 8.51
C LEU A 485 24.24 -5.94 8.13
N ARG A 486 23.96 -5.00 9.05
CA ARG A 486 24.13 -3.54 8.85
C ARG A 486 23.31 -2.97 7.70
N ALA A 487 22.11 -3.50 7.50
CA ALA A 487 21.16 -3.05 6.48
C ALA A 487 19.75 -2.93 7.08
N GLY A 488 18.90 -2.13 6.43
CA GLY A 488 17.50 -1.91 6.78
C GLY A 488 17.18 -0.57 7.45
N GLY A 489 15.89 -0.25 7.47
CA GLY A 489 15.33 1.02 7.89
C GLY A 489 15.20 1.20 9.40
N ALA A 490 14.29 2.10 9.79
CA ALA A 490 14.09 2.51 11.18
C ALA A 490 12.90 1.80 11.85
N ALA A 491 12.93 1.67 13.18
CA ALA A 491 11.75 1.34 13.97
C ALA A 491 10.91 2.60 14.20
N ARG A 492 9.58 2.52 14.03
CA ARG A 492 8.69 3.66 14.36
C ARG A 492 8.78 4.05 15.82
N LEU A 493 8.80 3.05 16.72
CA LEU A 493 9.13 3.22 18.13
C LEU A 493 10.22 2.24 18.51
N PHE A 494 11.22 2.71 19.23
CA PHE A 494 12.27 1.90 19.81
C PHE A 494 12.38 2.17 21.30
N ALA A 495 12.43 1.13 22.11
CA ALA A 495 12.51 1.27 23.56
C ALA A 495 13.59 0.38 24.18
N GLU A 496 14.29 0.93 25.17
CA GLU A 496 15.18 0.19 26.07
C GLU A 496 14.61 0.33 27.49
N PRO A 497 13.76 -0.62 27.94
CA PRO A 497 13.13 -0.52 29.25
C PRO A 497 14.19 -0.58 30.35
N ALA A 498 14.06 0.25 31.38
CA ALA A 498 14.96 0.24 32.53
C ALA A 498 14.59 -0.85 33.55
N SER A 499 13.32 -1.27 33.58
CA SER A 499 12.78 -2.21 34.56
C SER A 499 11.76 -3.18 33.97
N VAL A 500 11.39 -4.21 34.75
CA VAL A 500 10.29 -5.13 34.42
C VAL A 500 8.95 -4.39 34.32
N GLU A 501 8.73 -3.37 35.15
CA GLU A 501 7.49 -2.58 35.12
C GLU A 501 7.41 -1.72 33.86
N ASP A 502 8.51 -1.08 33.45
CA ASP A 502 8.55 -0.32 32.19
C ASP A 502 8.31 -1.23 30.97
N LEU A 503 8.90 -2.43 30.98
CA LEU A 503 8.63 -3.45 29.96
C LEU A 503 7.14 -3.83 29.94
N ARG A 504 6.51 -3.99 31.10
CA ARG A 504 5.08 -4.30 31.21
C ARG A 504 4.22 -3.22 30.58
N GLN A 505 4.52 -1.95 30.86
CA GLN A 505 3.81 -0.82 30.26
C GLN A 505 3.94 -0.80 28.73
N LEU A 506 5.14 -1.06 28.22
CA LEU A 506 5.42 -1.14 26.77
C LEU A 506 4.64 -2.28 26.09
N VAL A 507 4.59 -3.47 26.70
CA VAL A 507 3.85 -4.63 26.17
C VAL A 507 2.34 -4.39 26.19
N LEU A 508 1.80 -3.88 27.30
CA LEU A 508 0.38 -3.55 27.43
C LEU A 508 -0.04 -2.45 26.45
N PHE A 509 0.80 -1.44 26.27
CA PHE A 509 0.61 -0.41 25.26
C PHE A 509 0.52 -1.01 23.86
N ALA A 510 1.46 -1.88 23.49
CA ALA A 510 1.47 -2.51 22.17
C ALA A 510 0.17 -3.32 21.92
N GLY A 511 -0.30 -4.05 22.92
CA GLY A 511 -1.59 -4.75 22.87
C GLY A 511 -2.79 -3.80 22.70
N ARG A 512 -2.86 -2.72 23.49
CA ARG A 512 -3.95 -1.73 23.44
C ARG A 512 -4.01 -0.99 22.10
N GLU A 513 -2.86 -0.55 21.61
CA GLU A 513 -2.75 0.20 20.35
C GLU A 513 -2.71 -0.70 19.11
N ARG A 514 -2.75 -2.03 19.30
CA ARG A 514 -2.63 -3.05 18.25
C ARG A 514 -1.39 -2.86 17.37
N VAL A 515 -0.28 -2.52 18.02
CA VAL A 515 1.02 -2.31 17.38
C VAL A 515 1.88 -3.56 17.58
N PRO A 516 2.56 -4.08 16.53
CA PRO A 516 3.52 -5.17 16.70
C PRO A 516 4.61 -4.84 17.72
N CYS A 517 4.84 -5.73 18.68
CA CYS A 517 5.90 -5.63 19.67
C CYS A 517 6.99 -6.66 19.36
N LEU A 518 8.20 -6.19 19.03
CA LEU A 518 9.26 -7.05 18.50
C LEU A 518 10.54 -6.88 19.32
N CYS A 519 11.12 -7.99 19.78
CA CYS A 519 12.39 -7.94 20.49
C CYS A 519 13.59 -7.96 19.52
N LEU A 520 14.42 -6.93 19.61
CA LEU A 520 15.73 -6.87 19.00
C LEU A 520 16.78 -7.30 20.03
N GLY A 521 17.38 -8.47 19.81
CA GLY A 521 18.54 -8.92 20.59
C GLY A 521 19.80 -8.15 20.19
N ARG A 522 20.82 -8.86 19.68
CA ARG A 522 22.01 -8.23 19.09
C ARG A 522 21.92 -8.00 17.58
N GLY A 523 20.72 -8.20 17.03
CA GLY A 523 20.40 -7.98 15.63
C GLY A 523 21.05 -8.97 14.66
N SER A 524 21.37 -10.18 15.13
CA SER A 524 21.75 -11.32 14.29
C SER A 524 20.53 -12.11 13.84
N ASN A 525 20.66 -12.88 12.76
CA ASN A 525 19.57 -13.65 12.13
C ASN A 525 18.39 -12.81 11.63
N LEU A 526 18.60 -11.52 11.35
CA LEU A 526 17.56 -10.59 10.89
C LEU A 526 17.93 -9.94 9.56
N VAL A 527 16.93 -9.81 8.69
CA VAL A 527 16.88 -8.86 7.58
C VAL A 527 15.79 -7.85 7.92
N VAL A 528 16.14 -6.58 8.09
CA VAL A 528 15.18 -5.50 8.39
C VAL A 528 14.80 -4.82 7.07
N PRO A 529 13.52 -4.69 6.71
CA PRO A 529 13.11 -3.99 5.49
C PRO A 529 13.62 -2.55 5.41
N ASP A 530 13.83 -2.03 4.21
CA ASP A 530 14.38 -0.68 4.00
C ASP A 530 13.39 0.42 4.42
N GLU A 531 12.09 0.17 4.26
CA GLU A 531 10.99 1.00 4.74
C GLU A 531 10.89 1.07 6.28
N GLY A 532 11.61 0.18 6.97
CA GLY A 532 11.65 0.07 8.42
C GLY A 532 10.63 -0.91 9.00
N VAL A 533 10.33 -0.72 10.28
CA VAL A 533 9.43 -1.58 11.06
C VAL A 533 8.31 -0.73 11.66
N ASP A 534 7.08 -0.94 11.19
CA ASP A 534 5.87 -0.29 11.70
C ASP A 534 5.41 -0.91 13.03
N GLY A 535 6.25 -0.76 14.06
CA GLY A 535 6.07 -1.41 15.35
C GLY A 535 6.86 -0.77 16.48
N LEU A 536 6.67 -1.34 17.68
CA LEU A 536 7.50 -1.09 18.85
C LEU A 536 8.62 -2.14 18.89
N VAL A 537 9.86 -1.69 18.77
CA VAL A 537 11.05 -2.53 18.87
C VAL A 537 11.67 -2.41 20.25
N LEU A 538 11.72 -3.51 20.98
CA LEU A 538 12.30 -3.62 22.32
C LEU A 538 13.76 -4.06 22.26
N SER A 539 14.64 -3.36 22.95
CA SER A 539 16.06 -3.71 23.10
C SER A 539 16.42 -3.84 24.57
N PHE A 540 17.04 -4.98 24.92
CA PHE A 540 17.48 -5.29 26.28
C PHE A 540 18.91 -4.82 26.55
N ALA A 541 19.30 -3.69 25.96
CA ALA A 541 20.65 -3.13 26.08
C ALA A 541 20.89 -2.44 27.43
N HIS A 542 19.83 -2.02 28.12
CA HIS A 542 19.93 -1.39 29.43
C HIS A 542 20.61 -2.34 30.44
N PRO A 543 21.54 -1.86 31.31
CA PRO A 543 22.33 -2.72 32.19
C PRO A 543 21.53 -3.63 33.14
N SER A 544 20.31 -3.23 33.52
CA SER A 544 19.42 -4.03 34.38
C SER A 544 19.11 -5.42 33.82
N TRP A 545 19.21 -5.60 32.50
CA TRP A 545 18.94 -6.88 31.83
C TRP A 545 20.18 -7.77 31.66
N SER A 546 21.36 -7.33 32.09
CA SER A 546 22.63 -8.04 31.88
C SER A 546 23.12 -8.80 33.12
N ARG A 547 22.23 -9.11 34.08
CA ARG A 547 22.58 -9.79 35.33
C ARG A 547 23.11 -11.21 35.08
N PHE A 548 24.11 -11.60 35.87
CA PHE A 548 24.62 -12.97 36.03
C PHE A 548 24.74 -13.22 37.53
N GLU A 549 24.06 -14.25 38.04
CA GLU A 549 24.00 -14.50 39.48
C GLU A 549 24.02 -16.00 39.78
N MET A 550 24.93 -16.42 40.63
CA MET A 550 24.98 -17.80 41.11
C MET A 550 23.93 -18.03 42.19
N GLN A 551 23.18 -19.11 42.06
CA GLN A 551 22.22 -19.55 43.05
C GLN A 551 22.89 -20.49 44.07
N PRO A 552 22.35 -20.60 45.31
CA PRO A 552 22.90 -21.47 46.35
C PRO A 552 23.00 -22.95 45.96
N ASP A 553 22.15 -23.41 45.04
CA ASP A 553 22.10 -24.79 44.53
C ASP A 553 23.07 -25.05 43.36
N GLY A 554 23.88 -24.05 42.97
CA GLY A 554 24.85 -24.15 41.89
C GLY A 554 24.33 -23.83 40.49
N ARG A 555 23.02 -23.54 40.33
CA ARG A 555 22.47 -23.00 39.07
C ARG A 555 22.83 -21.51 38.91
N ILE A 556 22.62 -20.96 37.72
CA ILE A 556 22.93 -19.56 37.41
C ILE A 556 21.68 -18.87 36.86
N TRP A 557 21.31 -17.73 37.45
CA TRP A 557 20.33 -16.82 36.86
C TRP A 557 21.03 -15.87 35.89
N VAL A 558 20.50 -15.76 34.67
CA VAL A 558 21.02 -14.88 33.62
C VAL A 558 19.91 -14.02 33.02
N GLY A 559 20.16 -12.72 32.91
CA GLY A 559 19.22 -11.77 32.29
C GLY A 559 19.23 -11.84 30.77
N ALA A 560 18.10 -11.55 30.13
CA ALA A 560 17.91 -11.64 28.68
C ALA A 560 18.83 -10.71 27.86
N GLY A 561 19.31 -9.61 28.45
CA GLY A 561 20.25 -8.66 27.86
C GLY A 561 21.71 -9.12 27.91
N LEU A 562 22.05 -10.11 28.76
CA LEU A 562 23.41 -10.59 28.93
C LEU A 562 23.96 -11.12 27.59
N ARG A 563 25.13 -10.64 27.18
CA ARG A 563 25.77 -11.10 25.94
C ARG A 563 26.27 -12.53 26.10
N LEU A 564 26.14 -13.37 25.06
CA LEU A 564 26.58 -14.77 25.11
C LEU A 564 28.08 -14.92 25.41
N LYS A 565 28.91 -14.03 24.84
CA LYS A 565 30.35 -13.96 25.16
C LYS A 565 30.59 -13.63 26.64
N ALA A 566 29.77 -12.75 27.23
CA ALA A 566 29.89 -12.39 28.64
C ALA A 566 29.45 -13.54 29.55
N LEU A 567 28.40 -14.27 29.18
CA LEU A 567 28.00 -15.52 29.85
C LEU A 567 29.15 -16.53 29.86
N CYS A 568 29.73 -16.84 28.69
CA CYS A 568 30.85 -17.79 28.60
C CYS A 568 32.05 -17.36 29.48
N GLY A 569 32.43 -16.08 29.41
CA GLY A 569 33.56 -15.55 30.19
C GLY A 569 33.32 -15.54 31.71
N GLN A 570 32.10 -15.21 32.15
CA GLN A 570 31.75 -15.22 33.58
C GLN A 570 31.63 -16.64 34.13
N ALA A 571 31.04 -17.56 33.36
CA ALA A 571 30.97 -18.96 33.73
C ALA A 571 32.36 -19.60 33.83
N ALA A 572 33.27 -19.30 32.88
CA ALA A 572 34.66 -19.77 32.93
C ALA A 572 35.38 -19.28 34.20
N LYS A 573 35.24 -17.99 34.54
CA LYS A 573 35.81 -17.42 35.78
C LYS A 573 35.25 -18.08 37.04
N ALA A 574 33.99 -18.50 37.02
CA ALA A 574 33.34 -19.23 38.11
C ALA A 574 33.65 -20.74 38.12
N GLY A 575 34.44 -21.24 37.17
CA GLY A 575 34.77 -22.67 37.06
C GLY A 575 33.59 -23.54 36.59
N LEU A 576 32.65 -22.96 35.86
CA LEU A 576 31.41 -23.61 35.40
C LEU A 576 31.49 -23.91 33.89
N ALA A 577 31.49 -25.20 33.55
CA ALA A 577 31.58 -25.68 32.16
C ALA A 577 30.19 -26.00 31.58
N GLY A 578 30.09 -26.06 30.24
CA GLY A 578 28.85 -26.39 29.52
C GLY A 578 28.28 -25.26 28.66
N PHE A 579 28.88 -24.07 28.70
CA PHE A 579 28.42 -22.88 27.97
C PHE A 579 29.28 -22.53 26.75
N GLU A 580 30.41 -23.20 26.58
CA GLU A 580 31.47 -22.81 25.64
C GLU A 580 30.98 -22.76 24.19
N PHE A 581 30.00 -23.60 23.85
CA PHE A 581 29.42 -23.67 22.50
C PHE A 581 28.73 -22.37 22.06
N LEU A 582 28.34 -21.51 23.01
CA LEU A 582 27.74 -20.20 22.73
C LEU A 582 28.78 -19.18 22.27
N GLU A 583 30.07 -19.43 22.46
CA GLU A 583 31.13 -18.51 22.04
C GLU A 583 31.13 -18.33 20.50
N GLY A 584 31.22 -17.07 20.09
CA GLY A 584 31.21 -16.69 18.67
C GLY A 584 29.82 -16.67 18.03
N ILE A 585 28.73 -17.01 18.74
CA ILE A 585 27.38 -16.66 18.32
C ILE A 585 27.16 -15.17 18.64
N PRO A 586 26.92 -14.30 17.63
CA PRO A 586 26.52 -12.92 17.91
C PRO A 586 25.11 -12.94 18.52
N GLY A 587 24.97 -12.58 19.80
CA GLY A 587 23.68 -12.72 20.47
C GLY A 587 23.67 -12.27 21.93
N SER A 588 22.45 -12.12 22.47
CA SER A 588 22.18 -12.06 23.91
C SER A 588 21.47 -13.34 24.35
N VAL A 589 21.38 -13.58 25.66
CA VAL A 589 20.64 -14.70 26.25
C VAL A 589 19.19 -14.74 25.75
N GLY A 590 18.48 -13.61 25.73
CA GLY A 590 17.09 -13.55 25.25
C GLY A 590 16.95 -13.96 23.78
N GLY A 591 17.87 -13.50 22.92
CA GLY A 591 17.92 -13.93 21.52
C GLY A 591 18.23 -15.43 21.39
N ALA A 592 19.13 -15.95 22.22
CA ALA A 592 19.47 -17.38 22.22
C ALA A 592 18.32 -18.27 22.72
N LEU A 593 17.55 -17.81 23.70
CA LEU A 593 16.34 -18.49 24.16
C LEU A 593 15.30 -18.53 23.04
N ARG A 594 14.99 -17.39 22.42
CA ARG A 594 14.00 -17.33 21.33
C ARG A 594 14.38 -18.22 20.14
N MET A 595 15.66 -18.21 19.77
CA MET A 595 16.17 -18.91 18.60
C MET A 595 16.66 -20.32 18.90
N ASN A 596 16.47 -20.84 20.13
CA ASN A 596 17.16 -22.05 20.62
C ASN A 596 18.59 -22.14 20.07
N ALA A 597 19.42 -21.12 20.33
CA ALA A 597 20.67 -20.95 19.61
C ALA A 597 21.62 -22.13 19.88
N GLY A 598 22.13 -22.74 18.82
CA GLY A 598 23.06 -23.86 18.91
C GLY A 598 24.27 -23.72 17.98
N ALA A 599 25.36 -24.36 18.39
CA ALA A 599 26.60 -24.54 17.64
C ALA A 599 27.43 -25.67 18.28
N MET A 600 28.38 -26.25 17.53
CA MET A 600 29.34 -27.25 18.04
C MET A 600 28.69 -28.43 18.78
N GLY A 601 27.47 -28.83 18.37
CA GLY A 601 26.73 -29.94 18.95
C GLY A 601 25.95 -29.63 20.24
N GLY A 602 25.94 -28.38 20.71
CA GLY A 602 25.13 -27.95 21.87
C GLY A 602 24.08 -26.90 21.49
N TRP A 603 23.01 -26.84 22.28
CA TRP A 603 21.85 -25.95 22.10
C TRP A 603 21.51 -25.21 23.40
N MET A 604 20.95 -24.01 23.28
CA MET A 604 20.59 -23.18 24.43
C MET A 604 19.67 -23.93 25.41
N PHE A 605 18.67 -24.69 24.93
CA PHE A 605 17.77 -25.44 25.81
C PHE A 605 18.33 -26.75 26.37
N ASP A 606 19.56 -27.14 26.02
CA ASP A 606 20.26 -28.25 26.68
C ASP A 606 20.68 -27.85 28.11
N ILE A 607 20.86 -26.56 28.35
CA ILE A 607 21.33 -25.99 29.63
C ILE A 607 20.26 -25.20 30.38
N VAL A 608 19.06 -25.00 29.83
CA VAL A 608 18.00 -24.22 30.47
C VAL A 608 17.21 -25.10 31.44
N ALA A 609 17.06 -24.63 32.68
CA ALA A 609 16.13 -25.20 33.65
C ALA A 609 14.76 -24.52 33.57
N GLU A 610 14.74 -23.19 33.63
CA GLU A 610 13.53 -22.37 33.69
C GLU A 610 13.74 -21.08 32.90
N VAL A 611 12.67 -20.54 32.32
CA VAL A 611 12.64 -19.24 31.65
C VAL A 611 11.65 -18.34 32.37
N LEU A 612 12.07 -17.13 32.73
CA LEU A 612 11.16 -16.07 33.14
C LEU A 612 10.76 -15.30 31.90
N LEU A 613 9.46 -15.26 31.61
CA LEU A 613 8.90 -14.57 30.45
C LEU A 613 7.76 -13.64 30.85
N MET A 614 7.47 -12.69 29.99
CA MET A 614 6.31 -11.82 30.07
C MET A 614 5.39 -12.10 28.89
N THR A 615 4.14 -12.45 29.21
CA THR A 615 3.07 -12.68 28.23
C THR A 615 2.62 -11.37 27.56
N PRO A 616 1.92 -11.43 26.41
CA PRO A 616 1.31 -10.25 25.79
C PRO A 616 0.34 -9.49 26.70
N GLU A 617 -0.24 -10.15 27.70
CA GLU A 617 -1.11 -9.52 28.72
C GLU A 617 -0.31 -8.86 29.86
N GLY A 618 1.02 -8.82 29.78
CA GLY A 618 1.89 -8.20 30.77
C GLY A 618 2.07 -9.03 32.06
N ARG A 619 1.67 -10.31 32.08
CA ARG A 619 1.91 -11.22 33.22
C ARG A 619 3.30 -11.80 33.13
N VAL A 620 4.01 -11.79 34.25
CA VAL A 620 5.34 -12.40 34.39
C VAL A 620 5.20 -13.81 34.94
N GLU A 621 5.74 -14.79 34.23
CA GLU A 621 5.61 -16.21 34.55
C GLU A 621 6.96 -16.92 34.44
N THR A 622 7.21 -17.84 35.36
CA THR A 622 8.35 -18.76 35.30
C THR A 622 7.88 -20.09 34.71
N VAL A 623 8.47 -20.47 33.58
CA VAL A 623 8.12 -21.70 32.86
C VAL A 623 9.30 -22.65 32.89
N SER A 624 9.08 -23.87 33.38
CA SER A 624 10.09 -24.92 33.40
C SER A 624 10.34 -25.46 31.98
N ARG A 625 11.57 -25.90 31.72
CA ARG A 625 12.01 -26.35 30.38
C ARG A 625 11.13 -27.44 29.78
N ASP A 626 10.60 -28.35 30.59
CA ASP A 626 9.71 -29.45 30.19
C ASP A 626 8.34 -28.98 29.68
N LYS A 627 7.94 -27.75 29.99
CA LYS A 627 6.69 -27.13 29.54
C LYS A 627 6.86 -26.24 28.31
N LEU A 628 8.10 -26.05 27.82
CA LEU A 628 8.39 -25.22 26.67
C LEU A 628 8.44 -26.06 25.38
N THR A 629 7.86 -25.54 24.32
CA THR A 629 7.88 -26.19 23.00
C THR A 629 9.09 -25.71 22.21
N VAL A 630 10.18 -26.48 22.30
CA VAL A 630 11.47 -26.15 21.69
C VAL A 630 11.67 -26.94 20.40
N ASP A 631 11.75 -26.23 19.29
CA ASP A 631 12.00 -26.77 17.95
C ASP A 631 13.42 -26.40 17.47
N TYR A 632 13.81 -26.89 16.28
CA TYR A 632 15.05 -26.44 15.64
C TYR A 632 14.99 -24.93 15.40
N ARG A 633 15.98 -24.21 15.95
CA ARG A 633 16.10 -22.75 15.85
C ARG A 633 14.88 -21.96 16.37
N SER A 634 14.07 -22.52 17.27
CA SER A 634 12.84 -21.86 17.73
C SER A 634 12.38 -22.31 19.11
N CYS A 635 11.73 -21.41 19.84
CA CYS A 635 10.93 -21.69 21.03
C CYS A 635 9.58 -20.99 20.88
N ARG A 636 8.49 -21.77 20.83
CA ARG A 636 7.17 -21.26 20.39
C ARG A 636 6.61 -20.19 21.32
N GLU A 637 6.74 -20.39 22.62
CA GLU A 637 6.23 -19.47 23.63
C GLU A 637 6.93 -18.11 23.56
N LEU A 638 8.19 -18.09 23.13
CA LEU A 638 9.02 -16.89 22.97
C LEU A 638 8.88 -16.23 21.59
N ILE A 639 7.97 -16.73 20.74
CA ILE A 639 7.55 -16.02 19.53
C ILE A 639 6.62 -14.86 19.89
N THR A 640 5.72 -15.08 20.85
CA THR A 640 4.71 -14.09 21.28
C THR A 640 5.06 -13.43 22.62
N SER A 641 5.75 -14.15 23.51
CA SER A 641 6.15 -13.63 24.83
C SER A 641 7.58 -13.11 24.82
N VAL A 642 7.88 -12.23 25.77
CA VAL A 642 9.20 -11.60 25.92
C VAL A 642 10.00 -12.32 27.00
N ALA A 643 11.18 -12.86 26.66
CA ALA A 643 12.08 -13.45 27.67
C ALA A 643 12.73 -12.35 28.53
N LEU A 644 12.65 -12.47 29.85
CA LEU A 644 13.31 -11.58 30.81
C LEU A 644 14.66 -12.14 31.27
N GLY A 645 14.78 -13.46 31.31
CA GLY A 645 15.98 -14.17 31.71
C GLY A 645 15.72 -15.67 31.83
N ALA A 646 16.74 -16.42 32.24
CA ALA A 646 16.64 -17.85 32.46
C ALA A 646 17.51 -18.32 33.62
N LEU A 647 17.05 -19.40 34.26
CA LEU A 647 17.84 -20.20 35.17
C LEU A 647 18.48 -21.33 34.37
N ILE A 648 19.81 -21.41 34.40
CA ILE A 648 20.59 -22.35 33.60
C ILE A 648 21.44 -23.27 34.47
N ASN A 649 21.62 -24.51 34.00
CA ASN A 649 22.36 -25.58 34.65
C ASN A 649 23.78 -25.65 34.08
N PRO A 650 24.84 -25.53 34.90
CA PRO A 650 26.18 -25.91 34.46
C PRO A 650 26.25 -27.43 34.27
N VAL A 651 27.02 -27.88 33.27
CA VAL A 651 27.19 -29.31 32.97
C VAL A 651 28.14 -29.95 33.97
N SER A 652 29.20 -29.23 34.36
CA SER A 652 30.18 -29.70 35.33
C SER A 652 30.99 -28.53 35.90
N LYS A 653 31.73 -28.79 36.99
CA LYS A 653 32.80 -27.91 37.47
C LYS A 653 34.11 -28.33 36.84
N SER A 654 34.91 -27.35 36.41
CA SER A 654 36.22 -27.56 35.80
C SER A 654 37.14 -26.38 36.11
N GLU A 655 38.44 -26.57 35.97
CA GLU A 655 39.41 -25.48 36.08
C GLU A 655 39.14 -24.40 35.03
N SER A 656 39.15 -23.13 35.48
CA SER A 656 38.90 -21.95 34.63
C SER A 656 39.77 -21.91 33.38
N GLU A 657 41.04 -22.32 33.48
CA GLU A 657 41.97 -22.38 32.34
C GLU A 657 41.56 -23.42 31.30
N ALA A 658 41.05 -24.57 31.71
CA ALA A 658 40.57 -25.61 30.79
C ALA A 658 39.34 -25.13 30.01
N ILE A 659 38.38 -24.49 30.70
CA ILE A 659 37.19 -23.91 30.07
C ILE A 659 37.59 -22.80 29.08
N SER A 660 38.50 -21.91 29.50
CA SER A 660 38.99 -20.81 28.67
C SER A 660 39.68 -21.29 27.39
N ARG A 661 40.50 -22.36 27.47
CA ARG A 661 41.11 -22.99 26.29
C ARG A 661 40.07 -23.53 25.31
N LYS A 662 38.98 -24.13 25.81
CA LYS A 662 37.89 -24.65 24.98
C LYS A 662 37.10 -23.54 24.30
N ILE A 663 36.79 -22.46 25.03
CA ILE A 663 36.17 -21.24 24.48
C ILE A 663 37.02 -20.69 23.33
N GLU A 664 38.34 -20.59 23.51
CA GLU A 664 39.24 -20.09 22.46
C GLU A 664 39.26 -21.00 21.23
N ALA A 665 39.32 -22.32 21.43
CA ALA A 665 39.29 -23.28 20.33
C ALA A 665 38.00 -23.15 19.48
N TYR A 666 36.84 -22.97 20.13
CA TYR A 666 35.57 -22.77 19.43
C TYR A 666 35.51 -21.43 18.70
N ARG A 667 36.04 -20.36 19.31
CA ARG A 667 36.15 -19.04 18.66
C ARG A 667 36.97 -19.12 17.39
N LEU A 668 38.16 -19.72 17.45
CA LEU A 668 39.07 -19.86 16.30
C LEU A 668 38.41 -20.69 15.18
N ARG A 669 37.74 -21.79 15.52
CA ARG A 669 37.01 -22.61 14.55
C ARG A 669 35.93 -21.83 13.80
N ARG A 670 35.16 -20.99 14.49
CA ARG A 670 34.13 -20.15 13.84
C ARG A 670 34.75 -19.09 12.95
N GLN A 671 35.78 -18.38 13.44
CA GLN A 671 36.46 -17.34 12.66
C GLN A 671 37.08 -17.87 11.36
N ALA A 672 37.50 -19.13 11.33
CA ALA A 672 38.05 -19.76 10.13
C ALA A 672 36.98 -20.22 9.13
N SER A 673 35.73 -20.42 9.57
CA SER A 673 34.67 -21.05 8.76
C SER A 673 33.55 -20.10 8.31
N GLN A 674 33.59 -18.84 8.74
CA GLN A 674 32.52 -17.86 8.52
C GLN A 674 33.12 -16.53 8.01
N PRO A 675 32.38 -15.79 7.16
CA PRO A 675 32.82 -14.49 6.68
C PRO A 675 33.00 -13.48 7.81
N ARG A 676 33.88 -12.48 7.58
CA ARG A 676 34.13 -11.38 8.54
C ARG A 676 33.23 -10.17 8.25
N GLU A 677 32.74 -10.09 7.02
CA GLU A 677 31.85 -9.06 6.52
C GLU A 677 30.49 -9.11 7.25
N PRO A 678 29.80 -7.97 7.36
CA PRO A 678 28.46 -7.92 7.95
C PRO A 678 27.52 -8.92 7.26
N SER A 679 26.85 -9.76 8.04
CA SER A 679 25.89 -10.76 7.56
C SER A 679 24.86 -11.09 8.64
N ALA A 680 23.72 -11.65 8.23
CA ALA A 680 22.69 -12.11 9.16
C ALA A 680 22.96 -13.54 9.69
N GLY A 681 23.98 -14.24 9.18
CA GLY A 681 24.22 -15.67 9.43
C GLY A 681 23.88 -16.52 8.20
N CYS A 682 23.58 -17.80 8.41
CA CYS A 682 23.08 -18.68 7.36
C CYS A 682 21.75 -18.14 6.81
N ALA A 683 21.68 -17.88 5.51
CA ALA A 683 20.50 -17.36 4.84
C ALA A 683 19.39 -18.41 4.74
N PHE A 684 19.73 -19.69 4.56
CA PHE A 684 18.77 -20.77 4.36
C PHE A 684 18.97 -21.93 5.31
N LYS A 685 17.86 -22.61 5.64
CA LYS A 685 17.87 -23.87 6.39
C LYS A 685 18.46 -24.98 5.52
N ASN A 686 19.08 -25.97 6.16
CA ASN A 686 19.52 -27.17 5.46
C ASN A 686 18.31 -28.02 5.05
N PRO A 687 18.16 -28.38 3.77
CA PRO A 687 17.11 -29.29 3.34
C PRO A 687 17.40 -30.73 3.79
N PRO A 688 16.38 -31.62 3.87
CA PRO A 688 16.58 -33.01 4.25
C PRO A 688 17.63 -33.71 3.37
N GLY A 689 18.64 -34.31 4.00
CA GLY A 689 19.69 -35.07 3.32
C GLY A 689 20.82 -34.25 2.70
N ASP A 690 20.82 -32.91 2.85
CA ASP A 690 21.83 -32.04 2.25
C ASP A 690 22.12 -30.78 3.07
N PHE A 691 23.10 -29.98 2.64
CA PHE A 691 23.45 -28.70 3.23
C PHE A 691 23.21 -27.58 2.22
N ALA A 692 22.48 -26.54 2.64
CA ALA A 692 22.16 -25.41 1.76
C ALA A 692 23.44 -24.77 1.18
N GLY A 693 24.48 -24.62 1.99
CA GLY A 693 25.78 -24.10 1.52
C GLY A 693 26.41 -24.95 0.41
N ARG A 694 26.35 -26.28 0.52
CA ARG A 694 26.88 -27.19 -0.51
C ARG A 694 26.10 -27.06 -1.81
N LEU A 695 24.77 -26.99 -1.74
CA LEU A 695 23.90 -26.84 -2.90
C LEU A 695 24.16 -25.51 -3.62
N ILE A 696 24.25 -24.41 -2.88
CA ILE A 696 24.53 -23.07 -3.43
C ILE A 696 25.91 -23.04 -4.10
N GLU A 697 26.92 -23.64 -3.46
CA GLU A 697 28.27 -23.74 -4.02
C GLU A 697 28.32 -24.61 -5.28
N ALA A 698 27.63 -25.76 -5.29
CA ALA A 698 27.55 -26.65 -6.45
C ALA A 698 26.86 -25.98 -7.65
N CYS A 699 25.95 -25.04 -7.41
CA CYS A 699 25.32 -24.23 -8.47
C CYS A 699 26.22 -23.07 -8.95
N GLY A 700 27.45 -22.93 -8.43
CA GLY A 700 28.40 -21.89 -8.82
C GLY A 700 28.03 -20.49 -8.37
N LEU A 701 27.30 -20.36 -7.25
CA LEU A 701 26.72 -19.07 -6.82
C LEU A 701 27.59 -18.27 -5.85
N LYS A 702 28.75 -18.77 -5.42
CA LYS A 702 29.70 -17.96 -4.63
C LYS A 702 30.12 -16.71 -5.42
N GLY A 703 30.24 -15.58 -4.73
CA GLY A 703 30.57 -14.28 -5.34
C GLY A 703 29.42 -13.66 -6.16
N ARG A 704 28.25 -14.31 -6.26
CA ARG A 704 27.11 -13.74 -6.98
C ARG A 704 26.54 -12.53 -6.24
N ARG A 705 26.22 -11.47 -6.99
CA ARG A 705 25.80 -10.18 -6.44
C ARG A 705 24.44 -9.72 -6.95
N VAL A 706 23.75 -8.96 -6.09
CA VAL A 706 22.69 -8.00 -6.44
C VAL A 706 22.98 -6.74 -5.61
N GLY A 707 23.19 -5.60 -6.27
CA GLY A 707 23.71 -4.40 -5.60
C GLY A 707 24.99 -4.69 -4.80
N ASP A 708 25.00 -4.31 -3.53
CA ASP A 708 26.11 -4.55 -2.60
C ASP A 708 25.93 -5.82 -1.73
N ALA A 709 24.85 -6.58 -1.93
CA ALA A 709 24.70 -7.91 -1.34
C ALA A 709 25.46 -8.95 -2.17
N GLU A 710 26.18 -9.85 -1.51
CA GLU A 710 27.00 -10.89 -2.16
C GLU A 710 26.87 -12.24 -1.44
N VAL A 711 26.82 -13.33 -2.21
CA VAL A 711 26.98 -14.69 -1.67
C VAL A 711 28.45 -14.89 -1.27
N SER A 712 28.70 -15.15 0.01
CA SER A 712 30.06 -15.23 0.54
C SER A 712 30.92 -16.30 -0.13
N GLU A 713 32.13 -15.92 -0.51
CA GLU A 713 33.18 -16.84 -0.99
C GLU A 713 33.65 -17.82 0.09
N VAL A 714 33.60 -17.42 1.37
CA VAL A 714 34.02 -18.23 2.51
C VAL A 714 33.00 -19.33 2.80
N HIS A 715 31.72 -18.98 2.86
CA HIS A 715 30.64 -19.92 3.15
C HIS A 715 29.39 -19.58 2.32
N ALA A 716 29.07 -20.40 1.32
CA ALA A 716 28.04 -20.09 0.31
C ALA A 716 26.62 -19.88 0.87
N ASN A 717 26.29 -20.41 2.05
CA ASN A 717 25.01 -20.12 2.72
C ASN A 717 24.97 -18.73 3.41
N PHE A 718 26.01 -17.91 3.34
CA PHE A 718 26.01 -16.57 3.94
C PHE A 718 25.83 -15.53 2.84
N ILE A 719 24.95 -14.57 3.10
CA ILE A 719 24.86 -13.34 2.32
C ILE A 719 25.52 -12.23 3.12
N ILE A 720 26.53 -11.61 2.51
CA ILE A 720 27.32 -10.54 3.12
C ILE A 720 26.93 -9.19 2.52
N ASN A 721 27.07 -8.15 3.33
CA ASN A 721 26.95 -6.75 2.92
C ASN A 721 28.36 -6.17 2.73
N ARG A 722 28.67 -5.72 1.51
CA ARG A 722 29.99 -5.15 1.16
C ARG A 722 30.18 -3.68 1.54
N GLY A 723 29.14 -3.03 2.03
CA GLY A 723 29.22 -1.65 2.52
C GLY A 723 27.85 -0.97 2.50
N ALA A 724 27.20 -0.96 1.34
CA ALA A 724 25.94 -0.24 1.13
C ALA A 724 24.78 -1.15 0.69
N ALA A 725 24.81 -2.44 1.02
CA ALA A 725 23.72 -3.35 0.66
C ALA A 725 22.42 -2.92 1.35
N SER A 726 21.35 -2.78 0.57
CA SER A 726 19.99 -2.60 1.07
C SER A 726 19.37 -3.94 1.47
N ALA A 727 18.27 -3.92 2.22
CA ALA A 727 17.50 -5.13 2.47
C ALA A 727 16.87 -5.68 1.19
N ALA A 728 16.43 -4.80 0.28
CA ALA A 728 15.94 -5.16 -1.04
C ALA A 728 16.99 -5.93 -1.86
N ASP A 729 18.26 -5.51 -1.82
CA ASP A 729 19.37 -6.23 -2.47
C ASP A 729 19.51 -7.66 -1.93
N VAL A 730 19.48 -7.79 -0.60
CA VAL A 730 19.59 -9.10 0.08
C VAL A 730 18.41 -10.00 -0.29
N ILE A 731 17.18 -9.48 -0.26
CA ILE A 731 15.96 -10.23 -0.62
C ILE A 731 16.01 -10.65 -2.09
N ALA A 732 16.41 -9.75 -3.00
CA ALA A 732 16.54 -10.05 -4.41
C ALA A 732 17.62 -11.12 -4.68
N LEU A 733 18.76 -11.05 -3.98
CA LEU A 733 19.78 -12.09 -4.06
C LEU A 733 19.28 -13.43 -3.51
N MET A 734 18.51 -13.43 -2.41
CA MET A 734 17.88 -14.65 -1.89
C MET A 734 16.90 -15.27 -2.89
N ARG A 735 16.08 -14.46 -3.59
CA ARG A 735 15.19 -14.93 -4.66
C ARG A 735 15.98 -15.62 -5.77
N LEU A 736 17.05 -14.97 -6.22
CA LEU A 736 17.93 -15.50 -7.26
C LEU A 736 18.52 -16.85 -6.85
N VAL A 737 19.10 -16.93 -5.66
CA VAL A 737 19.69 -18.18 -5.14
C VAL A 737 18.64 -19.30 -5.05
N ARG A 738 17.44 -19.01 -4.52
CA ARG A 738 16.35 -20.00 -4.44
C ARG A 738 15.91 -20.49 -5.81
N SER A 739 15.77 -19.58 -6.77
CA SER A 739 15.38 -19.90 -8.14
C SER A 739 16.40 -20.80 -8.82
N GLU A 740 17.68 -20.44 -8.72
CA GLU A 740 18.76 -21.17 -9.39
C GLU A 740 18.99 -22.56 -8.78
N VAL A 741 19.03 -22.64 -7.43
CA VAL A 741 19.18 -23.93 -6.75
C VAL A 741 18.01 -24.86 -7.07
N ARG A 742 16.77 -24.34 -7.11
CA ARG A 742 15.60 -25.13 -7.51
C ARG A 742 15.70 -25.61 -8.95
N ALA A 743 16.12 -24.74 -9.87
CA ALA A 743 16.25 -25.08 -11.29
C ALA A 743 17.30 -26.17 -11.53
N GLN A 744 18.45 -26.10 -10.85
CA GLN A 744 19.56 -27.04 -11.07
C GLN A 744 19.46 -28.32 -10.24
N THR A 745 18.88 -28.27 -9.04
CA THR A 745 18.93 -29.39 -8.07
C THR A 745 17.55 -29.93 -7.67
N GLY A 746 16.47 -29.22 -7.98
CA GLY A 746 15.12 -29.54 -7.53
C GLY A 746 14.81 -29.13 -6.08
N PHE A 747 15.80 -28.74 -5.28
CA PHE A 747 15.58 -28.28 -3.92
C PHE A 747 15.06 -26.84 -3.87
N LEU A 748 13.96 -26.63 -3.15
CA LEU A 748 13.52 -25.29 -2.78
C LEU A 748 14.10 -24.93 -1.42
N LEU A 749 15.02 -23.97 -1.38
CA LEU A 749 15.62 -23.50 -0.12
C LEU A 749 14.63 -22.63 0.67
N GLU A 750 14.50 -22.93 1.96
CA GLU A 750 13.73 -22.14 2.93
C GLU A 750 14.62 -21.14 3.66
N PRO A 751 14.20 -19.87 3.85
CA PRO A 751 14.93 -18.91 4.69
C PRO A 751 15.13 -19.40 6.14
N GLU A 752 16.34 -19.23 6.67
CA GLU A 752 16.67 -19.37 8.11
C GLU A 752 16.71 -18.00 8.80
N VAL A 753 17.19 -16.97 8.10
CA VAL A 753 17.11 -15.58 8.56
C VAL A 753 15.65 -15.14 8.68
N LEU A 754 15.33 -14.28 9.64
CA LEU A 754 13.99 -13.74 9.81
C LEU A 754 13.85 -12.40 9.07
N LEU A 755 12.74 -12.22 8.37
CA LEU A 755 12.32 -10.91 7.89
C LEU A 755 11.70 -10.15 9.07
N PHE A 756 12.43 -9.17 9.62
CA PHE A 756 12.06 -8.52 10.87
C PHE A 756 10.89 -7.55 10.65
N GLY A 757 9.76 -7.78 11.31
CA GLY A 757 8.53 -7.01 11.10
C GLY A 757 7.74 -7.41 9.85
N GLY A 758 8.14 -8.47 9.15
CA GLY A 758 7.49 -8.95 7.93
C GLY A 758 7.33 -10.47 7.87
N ASP A 759 6.90 -10.96 6.71
CA ASP A 759 6.74 -12.38 6.42
C ASP A 759 7.37 -12.71 5.06
N TRP A 760 8.23 -13.73 5.03
CA TRP A 760 8.89 -14.18 3.81
C TRP A 760 7.89 -14.58 2.71
N SER A 761 6.72 -15.14 3.03
CA SER A 761 5.70 -15.54 2.04
C SER A 761 5.13 -14.39 1.22
N ARG A 762 5.28 -13.15 1.68
CA ARG A 762 4.84 -11.95 0.95
C ARG A 762 5.87 -11.47 -0.07
N VAL A 763 7.12 -11.90 0.09
CA VAL A 763 8.27 -11.39 -0.68
C VAL A 763 9.08 -12.49 -1.35
N LEU A 764 8.83 -13.78 -1.12
CA LEU A 764 9.61 -14.91 -1.64
C LEU A 764 8.68 -16.02 -2.10
#